data_AF-A0A1I8IG93-F1
#
_entry.id   AF-A0A1I8IG93-F1
#
_cell.length_a   1.000
_cell.length_b   1.000
_cell.length_c   1.000
_cell.angle_alpha   90.00
_cell.angle_beta   90.00
_cell.angle_gamma   90.00
#
_symmetry.space_group_name_H-M   'P 1'
#
loop_
_entity.id
_entity.type
_entity.pdbx_description
1 polymer ?
#
loop_
_entity_poly.entity_id
_entity_poly.type
_entity_poly.pdbx_seq_one_letter_code
_entity_poly.pdbx_strand_id
1 'polypeptide(L)'
;FHCPWISFPFVIIAIDKKINRSSLAQRLVCQTVHGAGLLALQSGQSPAELRDAITSPGGTTIAGLSELEARGFRAALWQAVMTSAKRSAELGSGINDPVKPVDDKESPQLFADSAASHAMRVGFIGAGRMAQAIAKGFTSKGVVKATDIWASAITKKTLTKVSTELGINMSQSNREVVEHSDILVLSVKPQVMDSVLAEMSDLVDPFKLVVSVAAGVTLDHLQSRLLPDSRVIRLMPNTPILVNAGASVYCVGRAAKPEDGPLIEALFKSVGTCDYLPENLMDAATGLSGSGPAFILEAIDAMTNAGVNLGLPHNQIDPSVAEKLSNVRVGFVGAGRMAQAIVKGFTNDGIVKAQNIWASARTKATLNKVSAELGINVSQSNREVAEHSDILVLSVKPQVMDSVLAELSDLTDPSKLVVSVAAGVTLDHLQSRLLPDSRVIRLMPNTPILANAGASVYCVGKAAKPEDGPLIEALFKSVGTCDYLPENLMDAATGLSGSGPAFILEAIDAMTNAGVHQGLPRPLAMRLATQTVYGTGRLVLESGRHPAELRDAITSPGGTTITGLSELEARGFRTALWQAVNAAANRSAELGAKKPTHPKLPTVVFSGPVLPETMPKLLVTGFGPFSACSVNSSWLLAQSVRDRLAQTRPDLVVCAVEIPVEYSAVADKVPALWSTEQPDLVLHMGYYGNGRALRIERRARNAPYCKRDYCNKTCHEAMGQEICHKDAEPDAAYQCALDLDRAAEAVRREFPGGEVELVMSDDAGLYLCEFIYCVSLRRDAKRCVFVHVPDCVDNPAKQQLLTSGLCSLVSHLMRQLGL
;
A
#
# COMPACT_ATOMS: atom_id res chain seq x y z
N PHE A 1 5.59 51.50 -5.26
CA PHE A 1 4.72 52.18 -4.28
C PHE A 1 4.90 51.50 -2.94
N HIS A 2 5.35 52.26 -1.94
CA HIS A 2 5.72 51.80 -0.60
C HIS A 2 4.52 51.36 0.24
N CYS A 3 4.59 50.16 0.83
CA CYS A 3 4.35 49.98 2.27
C CYS A 3 5.03 48.68 2.76
N PRO A 4 5.59 48.65 3.99
CA PRO A 4 6.71 47.80 4.37
C PRO A 4 6.28 46.55 5.16
N TRP A 5 7.19 45.60 5.30
CA TRP A 5 7.04 44.23 5.86
C TRP A 5 6.56 43.18 4.86
N ILE A 6 7.34 43.03 3.80
CA ILE A 6 7.40 41.79 3.03
C ILE A 6 8.14 40.77 3.89
N SER A 7 7.45 39.73 4.39
CA SER A 7 7.96 38.35 4.63
C SER A 7 6.94 37.42 5.37
N PHE A 8 6.29 36.50 4.60
CA PHE A 8 5.72 35.17 4.97
C PHE A 8 4.38 35.01 5.76
N PRO A 9 3.62 33.89 5.61
CA PRO A 9 3.20 33.19 4.38
C PRO A 9 1.69 32.80 4.33
N PHE A 10 1.17 32.66 3.11
CA PHE A 10 -0.06 31.94 2.80
C PHE A 10 0.06 30.45 3.15
N VAL A 11 -0.89 29.88 3.91
CA VAL A 11 -1.10 28.42 3.98
C VAL A 11 -2.08 28.03 2.86
N ILE A 12 -1.55 27.99 1.65
CA ILE A 12 -2.02 27.08 0.61
C ILE A 12 -1.49 25.72 1.06
N ILE A 13 -2.33 24.68 1.17
CA ILE A 13 -1.81 23.31 1.14
C ILE A 13 -1.34 23.07 -0.29
N ALA A 14 -0.16 23.59 -0.59
CA ALA A 14 0.70 23.00 -1.57
C ALA A 14 0.97 21.61 -0.99
N ILE A 15 0.53 20.57 -1.70
CA ILE A 15 1.30 19.33 -1.72
C ILE A 15 2.70 19.80 -2.08
N ASP A 16 3.58 19.82 -1.10
CA ASP A 16 4.93 20.29 -1.31
C ASP A 16 5.54 19.43 -2.43
N LYS A 17 5.74 20.06 -3.59
CA LYS A 17 6.46 19.48 -4.74
C LYS A 17 7.95 19.26 -4.42
N LYS A 18 8.36 19.38 -3.15
CA LYS A 18 9.67 19.03 -2.59
C LYS A 18 9.63 18.29 -1.24
N ILE A 19 8.53 17.65 -0.81
CA ILE A 19 8.62 16.57 0.21
C ILE A 19 9.05 15.28 -0.49
N ASN A 20 10.30 15.26 -0.95
CA ASN A 20 10.98 14.04 -1.39
C ASN A 20 11.67 13.38 -0.18
N ARG A 21 10.91 13.18 0.90
CA ARG A 21 11.34 12.40 2.07
C ARG A 21 10.19 11.49 2.43
N SER A 22 10.22 10.28 1.88
CA SER A 22 9.38 9.17 2.33
C SER A 22 9.52 9.02 3.85
N SER A 23 8.40 8.79 4.56
CA SER A 23 8.45 8.56 6.02
C SER A 23 9.33 7.35 6.34
N LEU A 24 9.81 7.23 7.58
CA LEU A 24 10.55 6.02 7.99
C LEU A 24 9.70 4.76 7.76
N ALA A 25 8.41 4.83 8.10
CA ALA A 25 7.45 3.76 7.82
C ALA A 25 7.43 3.40 6.32
N GLN A 26 7.32 4.40 5.42
CA GLN A 26 7.30 4.16 3.99
C GLN A 26 8.61 3.51 3.50
N ARG A 27 9.78 3.98 3.94
CA ARG A 27 11.05 3.37 3.54
C ARG A 27 11.17 1.93 4.02
N LEU A 28 10.84 1.66 5.29
CA LEU A 28 10.87 0.31 5.85
C LEU A 28 9.93 -0.63 5.09
N VAL A 29 8.72 -0.18 4.78
CA VAL A 29 7.74 -0.98 4.01
C VAL A 29 8.22 -1.21 2.59
N CYS A 30 8.64 -0.16 1.86
CA CYS A 30 9.08 -0.29 0.48
C CYS A 30 10.30 -1.21 0.35
N GLN A 31 11.26 -1.08 1.27
CA GLN A 31 12.41 -1.97 1.36
C GLN A 31 11.99 -3.40 1.70
N THR A 32 11.02 -3.57 2.61
CA THR A 32 10.46 -4.88 2.95
C THR A 32 9.77 -5.55 1.76
N VAL A 33 8.96 -4.81 1.00
CA VAL A 33 8.28 -5.32 -0.20
C VAL A 33 9.28 -5.68 -1.30
N HIS A 34 10.22 -4.77 -1.58
CA HIS A 34 11.31 -5.00 -2.52
C HIS A 34 12.11 -6.26 -2.16
N GLY A 35 12.53 -6.36 -0.91
CA GLY A 35 13.37 -7.43 -0.42
C GLY A 35 12.66 -8.78 -0.31
N ALA A 36 11.38 -8.81 0.05
CA ALA A 36 10.59 -10.04 0.03
C ALA A 36 10.45 -10.59 -1.40
N GLY A 37 10.17 -9.71 -2.38
CA GLY A 37 10.15 -10.07 -3.80
C GLY A 37 11.50 -10.59 -4.29
N LEU A 38 12.60 -9.89 -3.96
CA LEU A 38 13.95 -10.30 -4.37
C LEU A 38 14.36 -11.65 -3.75
N LEU A 39 14.06 -11.86 -2.46
CA LEU A 39 14.30 -13.12 -1.78
C LEU A 39 13.55 -14.28 -2.44
N ALA A 40 12.29 -14.06 -2.81
CA ALA A 40 11.49 -15.04 -3.53
C ALA A 40 12.09 -15.37 -4.93
N LEU A 41 12.59 -14.38 -5.67
CA LEU A 41 13.25 -14.61 -6.95
C LEU A 41 14.54 -15.43 -6.83
N GLN A 42 15.35 -15.18 -5.80
CA GLN A 42 16.70 -15.77 -5.66
C GLN A 42 16.72 -17.12 -4.94
N SER A 43 15.72 -17.39 -4.09
CA SER A 43 15.75 -18.58 -3.22
C SER A 43 15.50 -19.90 -3.94
N GLY A 44 14.79 -19.87 -5.08
CA GLY A 44 14.25 -21.08 -5.73
C GLY A 44 13.15 -21.79 -4.96
N GLN A 45 12.72 -21.25 -3.81
CA GLN A 45 11.65 -21.78 -2.97
C GLN A 45 10.31 -21.13 -3.33
N SER A 46 9.21 -21.81 -3.07
CA SER A 46 7.88 -21.21 -3.19
C SER A 46 7.66 -20.12 -2.14
N PRO A 47 6.79 -19.13 -2.41
CA PRO A 47 6.47 -18.09 -1.42
C PRO A 47 5.95 -18.65 -0.10
N ALA A 48 5.19 -19.75 -0.13
CA ALA A 48 4.68 -20.43 1.05
C ALA A 48 5.82 -21.05 1.89
N GLU A 49 6.77 -21.75 1.26
CA GLU A 49 7.94 -22.30 1.96
C GLU A 49 8.80 -21.21 2.61
N LEU A 50 8.99 -20.08 1.92
CA LEU A 50 9.69 -18.93 2.48
C LEU A 50 8.96 -18.32 3.67
N ARG A 51 7.62 -18.15 3.55
CA ARG A 51 6.77 -17.63 4.61
C ARG A 51 6.87 -18.53 5.84
N ASP A 52 6.74 -19.83 5.65
CA ASP A 52 6.78 -20.80 6.74
C ASP A 52 8.16 -20.80 7.41
N ALA A 53 9.24 -20.66 6.63
CA ALA A 53 10.61 -20.56 7.13
C ALA A 53 10.89 -19.31 7.99
N ILE A 54 10.09 -18.25 7.89
CA ILE A 54 10.20 -17.01 8.69
C ILE A 54 9.13 -16.89 9.78
N THR A 55 8.30 -17.92 9.93
CA THR A 55 7.33 -18.01 11.02
C THR A 55 7.88 -18.84 12.18
N SER A 56 7.36 -18.60 13.37
CA SER A 56 7.66 -19.40 14.55
C SER A 56 6.39 -19.52 15.39
N PRO A 57 6.07 -20.71 15.94
CA PRO A 57 4.87 -20.91 16.75
C PRO A 57 4.73 -19.87 17.86
N GLY A 58 3.59 -19.17 17.90
CA GLY A 58 3.32 -18.10 18.87
C GLY A 58 4.18 -16.84 18.70
N GLY A 59 4.89 -16.69 17.58
CA GLY A 59 5.68 -15.50 17.23
C GLY A 59 4.84 -14.36 16.66
N THR A 60 5.46 -13.19 16.50
CA THR A 60 4.84 -11.96 15.97
C THR A 60 4.24 -12.16 14.58
N THR A 61 4.98 -12.83 13.69
CA THR A 61 4.60 -13.06 12.30
C THR A 61 3.30 -13.87 12.19
N ILE A 62 3.11 -14.90 13.02
CA ILE A 62 1.91 -15.73 13.00
C ILE A 62 0.68 -14.93 13.45
N ALA A 63 0.81 -14.07 14.45
CA ALA A 63 -0.29 -13.21 14.89
C ALA A 63 -0.79 -12.31 13.76
N GLY A 64 0.12 -11.70 13.00
CA GLY A 64 -0.24 -10.92 11.82
C GLY A 64 -0.85 -11.77 10.69
N LEU A 65 -0.30 -12.94 10.40
CA LEU A 65 -0.84 -13.84 9.37
C LEU A 65 -2.26 -14.34 9.69
N SER A 66 -2.53 -14.68 10.96
CA SER A 66 -3.88 -15.06 11.41
C SER A 66 -4.89 -13.93 11.19
N GLU A 67 -4.48 -12.68 11.42
CA GLU A 67 -5.33 -11.51 11.19
C GLU A 67 -5.59 -11.27 9.69
N LEU A 68 -4.59 -11.49 8.83
CA LEU A 68 -4.78 -11.44 7.36
C LEU A 68 -5.78 -12.50 6.88
N GLU A 69 -5.65 -13.73 7.39
CA GLU A 69 -6.53 -14.83 7.03
C GLU A 69 -7.97 -14.56 7.47
N ALA A 70 -8.17 -14.13 8.73
CA ALA A 70 -9.48 -13.80 9.28
C ALA A 70 -10.22 -12.71 8.49
N ARG A 71 -9.48 -11.84 7.81
CA ARG A 71 -10.02 -10.72 7.01
C ARG A 71 -10.09 -11.00 5.52
N GLY A 72 -9.82 -12.23 5.09
CA GLY A 72 -9.96 -12.62 3.69
C GLY A 72 -8.93 -11.97 2.76
N PHE A 73 -7.72 -11.65 3.26
CA PHE A 73 -6.66 -10.99 2.48
C PHE A 73 -6.36 -11.71 1.15
N ARG A 74 -6.21 -13.04 1.17
CA ARG A 74 -5.95 -13.85 -0.04
C ARG A 74 -7.13 -13.78 -1.01
N ALA A 75 -8.36 -13.82 -0.49
CA ALA A 75 -9.57 -13.75 -1.29
C ALA A 75 -9.72 -12.38 -1.97
N ALA A 76 -9.31 -11.30 -1.31
CA ALA A 76 -9.28 -9.96 -1.92
C ALA A 76 -8.34 -9.90 -3.12
N LEU A 77 -7.08 -10.33 -2.96
CA LEU A 77 -6.11 -10.36 -4.06
C LEU A 77 -6.53 -11.28 -5.20
N TRP A 78 -7.07 -12.45 -4.86
CA TRP A 78 -7.60 -13.37 -5.84
C TRP A 78 -8.66 -12.69 -6.70
N GLN A 79 -9.67 -12.10 -6.08
CA GLN A 79 -10.78 -11.48 -6.78
C GLN A 79 -10.32 -10.26 -7.60
N ALA A 80 -9.39 -9.47 -7.08
CA ALA A 80 -8.80 -8.38 -7.84
C ALA A 80 -8.10 -8.85 -9.13
N VAL A 81 -7.30 -9.93 -9.08
CA VAL A 81 -6.66 -10.51 -10.27
C VAL A 81 -7.71 -11.04 -11.25
N MET A 82 -8.70 -11.78 -10.76
CA MET A 82 -9.78 -12.35 -11.56
C MET A 82 -10.58 -11.27 -12.30
N THR A 83 -11.02 -10.25 -11.58
CA THR A 83 -11.86 -9.19 -12.15
C THR A 83 -11.05 -8.29 -13.10
N SER A 84 -9.78 -8.02 -12.80
CA SER A 84 -8.88 -7.32 -13.75
C SER A 84 -8.67 -8.09 -15.04
N ALA A 85 -8.45 -9.41 -14.97
CA ALA A 85 -8.27 -10.25 -16.14
C ALA A 85 -9.56 -10.33 -16.97
N LYS A 86 -10.71 -10.52 -16.32
CA LYS A 86 -12.02 -10.47 -16.98
C LYS A 86 -12.24 -9.14 -17.71
N ARG A 87 -11.92 -8.02 -17.04
CA ARG A 87 -12.03 -6.69 -17.64
C ARG A 87 -11.11 -6.53 -18.85
N SER A 88 -9.93 -7.14 -18.84
CA SER A 88 -9.00 -7.12 -19.97
C SER A 88 -9.63 -7.76 -21.20
N ALA A 89 -10.24 -8.94 -21.03
CA ALA A 89 -10.94 -9.65 -22.09
C ALA A 89 -12.13 -8.84 -22.65
N GLU A 90 -12.89 -8.16 -21.79
CA GLU A 90 -14.00 -7.27 -22.20
C GLU A 90 -13.53 -6.07 -23.04
N LEU A 91 -12.39 -5.49 -22.69
CA LEU A 91 -11.80 -4.38 -23.45
C LEU A 91 -11.29 -4.83 -24.82
N GLY A 92 -10.78 -6.07 -24.91
CA GLY A 92 -10.38 -6.70 -26.17
C GLY A 92 -11.57 -7.06 -27.07
N SER A 93 -12.69 -7.53 -26.49
CA SER A 93 -13.88 -7.94 -27.26
C SER A 93 -14.72 -6.80 -27.81
N GLY A 94 -14.54 -5.57 -27.31
CA GLY A 94 -15.12 -4.34 -27.88
C GLY A 94 -14.53 -3.95 -29.25
N ILE A 95 -13.48 -4.65 -29.69
CA ILE A 95 -12.91 -4.59 -31.03
C ILE A 95 -13.47 -5.82 -31.76
N ASN A 96 -14.60 -5.66 -32.47
CA ASN A 96 -15.31 -6.76 -33.14
C ASN A 96 -14.37 -7.61 -34.02
N ASP A 97 -14.06 -8.85 -33.60
CA ASP A 97 -14.03 -10.03 -34.47
C ASP A 97 -13.85 -11.34 -33.65
N PRO A 98 -14.46 -12.46 -34.08
CA PRO A 98 -14.34 -13.75 -33.40
C PRO A 98 -12.94 -14.35 -33.59
N VAL A 99 -12.23 -14.55 -32.48
CA VAL A 99 -10.94 -15.26 -32.45
C VAL A 99 -11.18 -16.75 -32.80
N LYS A 100 -10.60 -17.22 -33.91
CA LYS A 100 -10.49 -18.66 -34.17
C LYS A 100 -9.25 -19.20 -33.43
N PRO A 101 -9.35 -20.39 -32.81
CA PRO A 101 -8.17 -21.03 -32.24
C PRO A 101 -7.16 -21.33 -33.36
N VAL A 102 -5.94 -20.83 -33.20
CA VAL A 102 -4.80 -21.20 -34.04
C VAL A 102 -4.12 -22.38 -33.32
N ASP A 103 -3.86 -23.46 -34.06
CA ASP A 103 -3.10 -24.60 -33.55
C ASP A 103 -1.66 -24.16 -33.22
N ASP A 104 -1.37 -24.08 -31.92
CA ASP A 104 -0.05 -23.70 -31.40
C ASP A 104 0.98 -24.79 -31.70
N LYS A 105 1.99 -24.45 -32.53
CA LYS A 105 3.21 -25.26 -32.65
C LYS A 105 4.14 -25.00 -31.47
N GLU A 106 4.91 -26.04 -31.13
CA GLU A 106 5.81 -26.18 -29.99
C GLU A 106 6.67 -24.94 -29.66
N SER A 107 6.92 -24.78 -28.36
CA SER A 107 7.86 -23.83 -27.75
C SER A 107 9.16 -23.69 -28.55
N PRO A 108 9.58 -22.47 -28.94
CA PRO A 108 10.89 -22.28 -29.58
C PRO A 108 12.01 -22.70 -28.61
N GLN A 109 12.86 -23.63 -29.05
CA GLN A 109 14.10 -23.94 -28.32
C GLN A 109 15.02 -22.71 -28.34
N LEU A 110 15.53 -22.35 -27.17
CA LEU A 110 16.46 -21.25 -26.93
C LEU A 110 17.71 -21.39 -27.81
N PHE A 111 17.83 -20.57 -28.85
CA PHE A 111 19.11 -20.28 -29.49
C PHE A 111 19.82 -19.20 -28.69
N ALA A 112 20.86 -19.58 -27.97
CA ALA A 112 21.91 -18.67 -27.51
C ALA A 112 23.01 -18.59 -28.58
N ASP A 113 23.60 -17.41 -28.71
CA ASP A 113 24.84 -17.11 -29.44
C ASP A 113 24.76 -17.05 -30.98
N SER A 114 24.29 -15.92 -31.53
CA SER A 114 24.86 -15.34 -32.78
C SER A 114 24.34 -13.96 -33.21
N ALA A 115 23.49 -13.25 -32.46
CA ALA A 115 22.94 -11.95 -32.89
C ALA A 115 23.88 -10.73 -32.68
N ALA A 116 25.20 -10.91 -32.84
CA ALA A 116 26.19 -9.86 -32.67
C ALA A 116 26.91 -9.56 -34.00
N SER A 117 26.28 -8.81 -34.92
CA SER A 117 27.02 -8.13 -36.00
C SER A 117 26.30 -7.00 -36.73
N HIS A 118 24.97 -6.84 -36.61
CA HIS A 118 24.25 -5.73 -37.23
C HIS A 118 23.80 -4.71 -36.18
N ALA A 119 24.10 -3.43 -36.40
CA ALA A 119 23.59 -2.33 -35.60
C ALA A 119 22.05 -2.27 -35.75
N MET A 120 21.35 -2.62 -34.68
CA MET A 120 19.89 -2.73 -34.67
C MET A 120 19.25 -1.37 -34.39
N ARG A 121 18.41 -0.88 -35.32
CA ARG A 121 17.70 0.39 -35.15
C ARG A 121 16.29 0.18 -34.61
N VAL A 122 15.93 0.91 -33.56
CA VAL A 122 14.64 0.76 -32.88
C VAL A 122 13.83 2.05 -32.97
N GLY A 123 12.62 1.95 -33.50
CA GLY A 123 11.66 3.05 -33.61
C GLY A 123 10.55 2.93 -32.59
N PHE A 124 10.17 4.03 -31.96
CA PHE A 124 8.99 4.11 -31.10
C PHE A 124 7.95 5.01 -31.73
N ILE A 125 6.79 4.43 -32.09
CA ILE A 125 5.64 5.25 -32.47
C ILE A 125 4.93 5.69 -31.19
N GLY A 126 5.04 6.99 -30.91
CA GLY A 126 4.63 7.62 -29.66
C GLY A 126 5.74 7.65 -28.61
N ALA A 127 6.04 8.85 -28.11
CA ALA A 127 7.04 9.08 -27.05
C ALA A 127 6.40 9.22 -25.65
N GLY A 128 5.46 8.33 -25.32
CA GLY A 128 4.83 8.28 -24.00
C GLY A 128 5.79 7.80 -22.89
N ARG A 129 5.30 7.75 -21.64
CA ARG A 129 6.11 7.27 -20.49
C ARG A 129 6.68 5.87 -20.72
N MET A 130 5.89 4.96 -21.32
CA MET A 130 6.32 3.58 -21.60
C MET A 130 7.46 3.54 -22.63
N ALA A 131 7.31 4.26 -23.75
CA ALA A 131 8.36 4.35 -24.77
C ALA A 131 9.67 4.92 -24.20
N GLN A 132 9.57 6.00 -23.42
CA GLN A 132 10.73 6.60 -22.75
C GLN A 132 11.40 5.64 -21.77
N ALA A 133 10.61 4.85 -21.03
CA ALA A 133 11.12 3.86 -20.09
C ALA A 133 11.92 2.76 -20.80
N ILE A 134 11.35 2.20 -21.87
CA ILE A 134 11.98 1.14 -22.67
C ILE A 134 13.26 1.68 -23.33
N ALA A 135 13.19 2.85 -23.98
CA ALA A 135 14.34 3.47 -24.63
C ALA A 135 15.46 3.79 -23.63
N LYS A 136 15.14 4.38 -22.47
CA LYS A 136 16.11 4.63 -21.38
C LYS A 136 16.73 3.33 -20.87
N GLY A 137 15.92 2.29 -20.73
CA GLY A 137 16.38 0.98 -20.31
C GLY A 137 17.40 0.39 -21.29
N PHE A 138 17.07 0.37 -22.58
CA PHE A 138 17.94 -0.13 -23.64
C PHE A 138 19.27 0.63 -23.71
N THR A 139 19.24 1.96 -23.60
CA THR A 139 20.45 2.78 -23.63
C THR A 139 21.30 2.64 -22.37
N SER A 140 20.68 2.66 -21.18
CA SER A 140 21.39 2.52 -19.91
C SER A 140 22.09 1.17 -19.73
N LYS A 141 21.58 0.12 -20.39
CA LYS A 141 22.16 -1.22 -20.42
C LYS A 141 23.10 -1.46 -21.60
N GLY A 142 23.26 -0.49 -22.49
CA GLY A 142 24.13 -0.59 -23.67
C GLY A 142 23.63 -1.58 -24.72
N VAL A 143 22.35 -1.98 -24.68
CA VAL A 143 21.77 -2.95 -25.62
C VAL A 143 21.48 -2.29 -26.96
N VAL A 144 21.06 -1.03 -26.96
CA VAL A 144 20.86 -0.21 -28.16
C VAL A 144 21.47 1.16 -27.92
N LYS A 145 22.22 1.69 -28.88
CA LYS A 145 22.80 3.05 -28.75
C LYS A 145 21.69 4.09 -28.89
N ALA A 146 21.80 5.19 -28.16
CA ALA A 146 20.81 6.28 -28.25
C ALA A 146 20.68 6.82 -29.69
N THR A 147 21.77 6.85 -30.45
CA THR A 147 21.81 7.25 -31.86
C THR A 147 21.07 6.31 -32.80
N ASP A 148 20.82 5.07 -32.38
CA ASP A 148 20.12 4.04 -33.15
C ASP A 148 18.64 3.94 -32.75
N ILE A 149 18.19 4.82 -31.85
CA ILE A 149 16.78 4.92 -31.41
C ILE A 149 16.12 6.14 -32.03
N TRP A 150 14.94 5.93 -32.60
CA TRP A 150 14.05 6.97 -33.10
C TRP A 150 12.72 6.93 -32.35
N ALA A 151 12.12 8.08 -32.09
CA ALA A 151 10.77 8.13 -31.51
C ALA A 151 9.95 9.28 -32.08
N SER A 152 8.64 9.06 -32.26
CA SER A 152 7.71 10.08 -32.74
C SER A 152 6.94 10.76 -31.61
N ALA A 153 6.75 12.07 -31.72
CA ALA A 153 5.85 12.80 -30.83
C ALA A 153 5.17 13.97 -31.54
N ILE A 154 3.89 14.19 -31.21
CA ILE A 154 3.08 15.25 -31.82
C ILE A 154 3.58 16.65 -31.41
N THR A 155 3.95 16.83 -30.13
CA THR A 155 4.27 18.16 -29.60
C THR A 155 5.77 18.45 -29.61
N LYS A 156 6.16 19.65 -30.08
CA LYS A 156 7.56 20.14 -30.04
C LYS A 156 8.15 20.09 -28.64
N LYS A 157 7.35 20.38 -27.61
CA LYS A 157 7.77 20.29 -26.21
C LYS A 157 8.23 18.87 -25.84
N THR A 158 7.49 17.84 -26.24
CA THR A 158 7.88 16.44 -25.99
C THR A 158 9.14 16.08 -26.77
N LEU A 159 9.26 16.50 -28.04
CA LEU A 159 10.45 16.24 -28.85
C LEU A 159 11.71 16.77 -28.17
N THR A 160 11.74 18.06 -27.82
CA THR A 160 12.91 18.69 -27.21
C THR A 160 13.23 18.05 -25.86
N LYS A 161 12.20 17.82 -25.03
CA LYS A 161 12.38 17.23 -23.70
C LYS A 161 13.01 15.82 -23.80
N VAL A 162 12.41 14.93 -24.59
CA VAL A 162 12.84 13.54 -24.68
C VAL A 162 14.21 13.42 -25.35
N SER A 163 14.46 14.19 -26.41
CA SER A 163 15.77 14.22 -27.07
C SER A 163 16.86 14.68 -26.11
N THR A 164 16.59 15.71 -25.30
CA THR A 164 17.56 16.23 -24.30
C THR A 164 17.78 15.24 -23.16
N GLU A 165 16.73 14.57 -22.67
CA GLU A 165 16.82 13.65 -21.53
C GLU A 165 17.46 12.29 -21.89
N LEU A 166 17.19 11.77 -23.08
CA LEU A 166 17.60 10.41 -23.47
C LEU A 166 18.69 10.37 -24.56
N GLY A 167 18.95 11.49 -25.23
CA GLY A 167 19.92 11.55 -26.33
C GLY A 167 19.48 10.78 -27.59
N ILE A 168 18.19 10.48 -27.72
CA ILE A 168 17.63 9.74 -28.87
C ILE A 168 17.16 10.68 -29.99
N ASN A 169 17.02 10.13 -31.19
CA ASN A 169 16.46 10.86 -32.33
C ASN A 169 14.95 11.01 -32.16
N MET A 170 14.42 12.19 -32.50
CA MET A 170 13.01 12.53 -32.34
C MET A 170 12.45 13.09 -33.64
N SER A 171 11.26 12.64 -34.04
CA SER A 171 10.55 13.16 -35.22
C SER A 171 9.09 13.50 -34.92
N GLN A 172 8.50 14.41 -35.71
CA GLN A 172 7.06 14.66 -35.73
C GLN A 172 6.30 13.70 -36.66
N SER A 173 7.02 12.97 -37.51
CA SER A 173 6.46 12.06 -38.52
C SER A 173 6.62 10.62 -38.07
N ASN A 174 5.51 9.87 -37.98
CA ASN A 174 5.59 8.43 -37.73
C ASN A 174 6.31 7.73 -38.88
N ARG A 175 6.08 8.18 -40.12
CA ARG A 175 6.70 7.63 -41.33
C ARG A 175 8.23 7.71 -41.31
N GLU A 176 8.78 8.86 -40.90
CA GLU A 176 10.24 9.03 -40.77
C GLU A 176 10.84 8.06 -39.73
N VAL A 177 10.15 7.85 -38.60
CA VAL A 177 10.57 6.85 -37.60
C VAL A 177 10.55 5.44 -38.19
N VAL A 178 9.53 5.08 -38.97
CA VAL A 178 9.43 3.76 -39.61
C VAL A 178 10.58 3.54 -40.60
N GLU A 179 10.93 4.54 -41.42
CA GLU A 179 12.01 4.48 -42.39
C GLU A 179 13.38 4.24 -41.73
N HIS A 180 13.63 4.87 -40.58
CA HIS A 180 14.89 4.76 -39.84
C HIS A 180 14.99 3.57 -38.88
N SER A 181 14.01 2.67 -38.85
CA SER A 181 13.93 1.59 -37.85
C SER A 181 13.82 0.20 -38.47
N ASP A 182 14.43 -0.78 -37.81
CA ASP A 182 14.32 -2.20 -38.14
C ASP A 182 13.28 -2.90 -37.23
N ILE A 183 13.18 -2.44 -35.98
CA ILE A 183 12.13 -2.84 -35.02
C ILE A 183 11.27 -1.62 -34.71
N LEU A 184 9.96 -1.74 -34.85
CA LEU A 184 9.00 -0.67 -34.61
C LEU A 184 8.11 -1.00 -33.41
N VAL A 185 8.31 -0.28 -32.30
CA VAL A 185 7.54 -0.42 -31.06
C VAL A 185 6.35 0.56 -31.07
N LEU A 186 5.13 0.02 -31.16
CA LEU A 186 3.89 0.80 -31.12
C LEU A 186 3.52 1.10 -29.67
N SER A 187 3.82 2.32 -29.23
CA SER A 187 3.64 2.81 -27.86
C SER A 187 2.56 3.89 -27.77
N VAL A 188 1.46 3.69 -28.51
CA VAL A 188 0.29 4.57 -28.55
C VAL A 188 -0.87 3.99 -27.76
N LYS A 189 -1.86 4.83 -27.43
CA LYS A 189 -3.08 4.34 -26.80
C LYS A 189 -3.92 3.54 -27.80
N PRO A 190 -4.69 2.52 -27.36
CA PRO A 190 -5.51 1.70 -28.25
C PRO A 190 -6.45 2.50 -29.15
N GLN A 191 -7.00 3.62 -28.64
CA GLN A 191 -7.92 4.48 -29.39
C GLN A 191 -7.28 5.18 -30.61
N VAL A 192 -5.94 5.26 -30.65
CA VAL A 192 -5.20 5.91 -31.74
C VAL A 192 -4.59 4.86 -32.68
N MET A 193 -4.67 3.57 -32.33
CA MET A 193 -3.96 2.49 -33.01
C MET A 193 -4.32 2.38 -34.49
N ASP A 194 -5.61 2.35 -34.84
CA ASP A 194 -6.05 2.27 -36.25
C ASP A 194 -5.50 3.42 -37.11
N SER A 195 -5.48 4.64 -36.57
CA SER A 195 -4.95 5.80 -37.29
C SER A 195 -3.44 5.70 -37.53
N VAL A 196 -2.70 5.16 -36.56
CA VAL A 196 -1.26 4.93 -36.68
C VAL A 196 -0.96 3.82 -37.68
N LEU A 197 -1.69 2.70 -37.61
CA LEU A 197 -1.53 1.58 -38.53
C LEU A 197 -1.80 2.03 -39.97
N ALA A 198 -2.86 2.81 -40.20
CA ALA A 198 -3.18 3.34 -41.52
C ALA A 198 -2.11 4.31 -42.06
N GLU A 199 -1.42 5.06 -41.20
CA GLU A 199 -0.37 6.00 -41.60
C GLU A 199 0.93 5.29 -42.04
N MET A 200 1.22 4.12 -41.48
CA MET A 200 2.51 3.44 -41.64
C MET A 200 2.45 2.11 -42.41
N SER A 201 1.27 1.55 -42.65
CA SER A 201 1.11 0.18 -43.19
C SER A 201 1.84 -0.06 -44.51
N ASP A 202 1.95 0.97 -45.37
CA ASP A 202 2.64 0.90 -46.66
C ASP A 202 4.18 0.92 -46.54
N LEU A 203 4.72 1.29 -45.37
CA LEU A 203 6.15 1.35 -45.09
C LEU A 203 6.66 0.13 -44.29
N VAL A 204 5.76 -0.72 -43.78
CA VAL A 204 6.13 -1.92 -43.03
C VAL A 204 6.39 -3.07 -44.00
N ASP A 205 7.64 -3.17 -44.45
CA ASP A 205 8.11 -4.29 -45.27
C ASP A 205 8.35 -5.59 -44.44
N PRO A 206 8.50 -6.76 -45.08
CA PRO A 206 8.72 -8.05 -44.37
C PRO A 206 10.05 -8.15 -43.59
N PHE A 207 10.98 -7.20 -43.74
CA PHE A 207 12.23 -7.16 -42.98
C PHE A 207 12.08 -6.40 -41.66
N LYS A 208 11.08 -5.54 -41.53
CA LYS A 208 10.76 -4.83 -40.29
C LYS A 208 9.95 -5.71 -39.32
N LEU A 209 10.23 -5.58 -38.03
CA LEU A 209 9.49 -6.26 -36.96
C LEU A 209 8.63 -5.23 -36.20
N VAL A 210 7.31 -5.42 -36.21
CA VAL A 210 6.38 -4.57 -35.46
C VAL A 210 6.11 -5.19 -34.08
N VAL A 211 6.30 -4.41 -33.02
CA VAL A 211 6.06 -4.82 -31.63
C VAL A 211 5.01 -3.90 -31.03
N SER A 212 3.81 -4.39 -30.76
CA SER A 212 2.80 -3.60 -30.05
C SER A 212 2.98 -3.75 -28.55
N VAL A 213 3.03 -2.62 -27.83
CA VAL A 213 2.94 -2.58 -26.35
C VAL A 213 1.61 -2.03 -25.84
N ALA A 214 0.64 -1.88 -26.73
CA ALA A 214 -0.67 -1.33 -26.41
C ALA A 214 -1.57 -2.40 -25.77
N ALA A 215 -2.06 -2.12 -24.56
CA ALA A 215 -3.00 -2.99 -23.87
C ALA A 215 -4.31 -3.15 -24.65
N GLY A 216 -4.87 -4.37 -24.69
CA GLY A 216 -6.15 -4.66 -25.34
C GLY A 216 -6.13 -4.70 -26.88
N VAL A 217 -4.97 -4.50 -27.53
CA VAL A 217 -4.84 -4.62 -29.00
C VAL A 217 -4.34 -6.03 -29.34
N THR A 218 -5.14 -6.83 -30.04
CA THR A 218 -4.84 -8.23 -30.38
C THR A 218 -3.92 -8.35 -31.61
N LEU A 219 -3.26 -9.50 -31.76
CA LEU A 219 -2.50 -9.84 -32.97
C LEU A 219 -3.40 -9.81 -34.20
N ASP A 220 -4.62 -10.36 -34.12
CA ASP A 220 -5.57 -10.33 -35.23
C ASP A 220 -5.92 -8.91 -35.66
N HIS A 221 -6.18 -8.01 -34.70
CA HIS A 221 -6.44 -6.61 -35.00
C HIS A 221 -5.24 -5.96 -35.72
N LEU A 222 -4.02 -6.13 -35.20
CA LEU A 222 -2.80 -5.59 -35.82
C LEU A 222 -2.59 -6.14 -37.23
N GLN A 223 -2.69 -7.46 -37.40
CA GLN A 223 -2.44 -8.17 -38.64
C GLN A 223 -3.53 -7.96 -39.69
N SER A 224 -4.73 -7.53 -39.31
CA SER A 224 -5.81 -7.16 -40.24
C SER A 224 -5.59 -5.80 -40.90
N ARG A 225 -4.70 -4.98 -40.33
CA ARG A 225 -4.40 -3.61 -40.78
C ARG A 225 -3.00 -3.44 -41.37
N LEU A 226 -2.17 -4.47 -41.28
CA LEU A 226 -0.83 -4.53 -41.86
C LEU A 226 -0.81 -5.46 -43.08
N LEU A 227 0.29 -5.46 -43.82
CA LEU A 227 0.47 -6.37 -44.95
C LEU A 227 0.49 -7.84 -44.47
N PRO A 228 0.04 -8.81 -45.28
CA PRO A 228 -0.07 -10.21 -44.85
C PRO A 228 1.22 -10.82 -44.28
N ASP A 229 2.37 -10.42 -44.82
CA ASP A 229 3.70 -10.89 -44.46
C ASP A 229 4.40 -10.02 -43.39
N SER A 230 3.69 -9.06 -42.80
CA SER A 230 4.24 -8.23 -41.73
C SER A 230 4.52 -9.06 -40.47
N ARG A 231 5.76 -9.01 -39.99
CA ARG A 231 6.17 -9.65 -38.73
C ARG A 231 5.65 -8.82 -37.56
N VAL A 232 4.81 -9.44 -36.73
CA VAL A 232 4.16 -8.76 -35.60
C VAL A 232 4.40 -9.55 -34.32
N ILE A 233 4.73 -8.83 -33.25
CA ILE A 233 4.74 -9.33 -31.87
C ILE A 233 3.81 -8.45 -31.05
N ARG A 234 2.97 -9.07 -30.24
CA ARG A 234 2.23 -8.38 -29.18
C ARG A 234 2.96 -8.64 -27.88
N LEU A 235 3.42 -7.57 -27.24
CA LEU A 235 4.16 -7.57 -26.00
C LEU A 235 3.40 -6.76 -24.95
N MET A 236 3.34 -7.23 -23.72
CA MET A 236 2.67 -6.52 -22.64
C MET A 236 3.66 -6.26 -21.51
N PRO A 237 4.19 -5.03 -21.38
CA PRO A 237 5.03 -4.64 -20.26
C PRO A 237 4.17 -4.15 -19.08
N ASN A 238 4.78 -4.06 -17.90
CA ASN A 238 4.18 -3.42 -16.73
C ASN A 238 5.03 -2.25 -16.21
N THR A 239 4.47 -1.45 -15.31
CA THR A 239 5.06 -0.17 -14.87
C THR A 239 6.45 -0.25 -14.22
N PRO A 240 6.80 -1.31 -13.45
CA PRO A 240 8.17 -1.48 -12.95
C PRO A 240 9.30 -1.46 -13.99
N ILE A 241 8.98 -1.52 -15.29
CA ILE A 241 9.94 -1.26 -16.37
C ILE A 241 10.61 0.12 -16.28
N LEU A 242 9.97 1.10 -15.62
CA LEU A 242 10.54 2.44 -15.36
C LEU A 242 11.85 2.40 -14.55
N VAL A 243 12.10 1.32 -13.82
CA VAL A 243 13.30 1.08 -13.00
C VAL A 243 14.06 -0.18 -13.44
N ASN A 244 13.85 -0.61 -14.69
CA ASN A 244 14.42 -1.83 -15.27
C ASN A 244 14.08 -3.10 -14.46
N ALA A 245 12.88 -3.14 -13.88
CA ALA A 245 12.39 -4.28 -13.10
C ALA A 245 11.02 -4.76 -13.58
N GLY A 246 10.71 -4.57 -14.87
CA GLY A 246 9.44 -4.97 -15.46
C GLY A 246 9.20 -6.49 -15.42
N ALA A 247 7.94 -6.88 -15.58
CA ALA A 247 7.51 -8.22 -15.92
C ALA A 247 6.72 -8.12 -17.22
N SER A 248 7.34 -8.55 -18.32
CA SER A 248 6.74 -8.51 -19.65
C SER A 248 6.38 -9.90 -20.13
N VAL A 249 5.32 -10.00 -20.93
CA VAL A 249 4.99 -11.22 -21.67
C VAL A 249 4.82 -10.90 -23.15
N TYR A 250 5.11 -11.85 -24.04
CA TYR A 250 4.94 -11.66 -25.47
C TYR A 250 4.30 -12.86 -26.16
N CYS A 251 3.60 -12.60 -27.26
CA CYS A 251 3.12 -13.60 -28.20
C CYS A 251 3.50 -13.20 -29.63
N VAL A 252 3.61 -14.19 -30.51
CA VAL A 252 4.11 -14.03 -31.86
C VAL A 252 2.97 -14.11 -32.87
N GLY A 253 2.99 -13.22 -33.85
CA GLY A 253 2.05 -13.20 -34.96
C GLY A 253 2.34 -14.26 -36.02
N ARG A 254 1.38 -14.48 -36.92
CA ARG A 254 1.39 -15.54 -37.94
C ARG A 254 2.59 -15.49 -38.89
N ALA A 255 3.09 -14.29 -39.18
CA ALA A 255 4.22 -14.06 -40.08
C ALA A 255 5.53 -13.76 -39.33
N ALA A 256 5.54 -13.87 -38.00
CA ALA A 256 6.76 -13.72 -37.21
C ALA A 256 7.75 -14.86 -37.52
N LYS A 257 9.03 -14.53 -37.60
CA LYS A 257 10.10 -15.50 -37.81
C LYS A 257 10.47 -16.20 -36.50
N PRO A 258 11.04 -17.42 -36.54
CA PRO A 258 11.47 -18.14 -35.33
C PRO A 258 12.42 -17.34 -34.44
N GLU A 259 13.25 -16.47 -35.01
CA GLU A 259 14.18 -15.60 -34.29
C GLU A 259 13.54 -14.36 -33.64
N ASP A 260 12.32 -13.97 -34.04
CA ASP A 260 11.71 -12.70 -33.60
C ASP A 260 11.36 -12.71 -32.12
N GLY A 261 10.76 -13.80 -31.64
CA GLY A 261 10.44 -13.99 -30.23
C GLY A 261 11.69 -13.92 -29.33
N PRO A 262 12.70 -14.77 -29.57
CA PRO A 262 13.97 -14.73 -28.84
C PRO A 262 14.67 -13.37 -28.88
N LEU A 263 14.60 -12.67 -30.01
CA LEU A 263 15.15 -11.32 -30.13
C LEU A 263 14.44 -10.33 -29.19
N ILE A 264 13.11 -10.29 -29.22
CA ILE A 264 12.33 -9.41 -28.33
C ILE A 264 12.53 -9.78 -26.86
N GLU A 265 12.60 -11.08 -26.57
CA GLU A 265 12.90 -11.57 -25.23
C GLU A 265 14.27 -11.06 -24.73
N ALA A 266 15.31 -11.14 -25.56
CA ALA A 266 16.65 -10.65 -25.24
C ALA A 266 16.67 -9.13 -25.03
N LEU A 267 15.98 -8.36 -25.88
CA LEU A 267 15.87 -6.90 -25.72
C LEU A 267 15.18 -6.54 -24.40
N PHE A 268 14.01 -7.13 -24.13
CA PHE A 268 13.21 -6.79 -22.95
C PHE A 268 13.77 -7.37 -21.64
N LYS A 269 14.61 -8.41 -21.69
CA LYS A 269 15.40 -8.89 -20.55
C LYS A 269 16.32 -7.82 -19.94
N SER A 270 16.68 -6.79 -20.72
CA SER A 270 17.48 -5.66 -20.20
C SER A 270 16.69 -4.71 -19.29
N VAL A 271 15.35 -4.74 -19.39
CA VAL A 271 14.43 -3.85 -18.66
C VAL A 271 13.50 -4.58 -17.70
N GLY A 272 13.72 -5.89 -17.49
CA GLY A 272 12.91 -6.73 -16.62
C GLY A 272 12.96 -8.20 -17.03
N THR A 273 11.96 -8.98 -16.62
CA THR A 273 11.71 -10.30 -17.22
C THR A 273 10.88 -10.15 -18.48
N CYS A 274 11.07 -11.09 -19.41
CA CYS A 274 10.25 -11.22 -20.61
C CYS A 274 10.06 -12.71 -20.88
N ASP A 275 8.82 -13.15 -20.95
CA ASP A 275 8.46 -14.56 -21.14
C ASP A 275 7.46 -14.72 -22.30
N TYR A 276 7.59 -15.78 -23.08
CA TYR A 276 6.56 -16.15 -24.06
C TYR A 276 5.27 -16.57 -23.34
N LEU A 277 4.13 -16.16 -23.90
CA LEU A 277 2.81 -16.52 -23.43
C LEU A 277 1.83 -16.61 -24.62
N PRO A 278 1.07 -17.69 -24.77
CA PRO A 278 -0.02 -17.76 -25.75
C PRO A 278 -1.00 -16.59 -25.62
N GLU A 279 -1.51 -16.09 -26.74
CA GLU A 279 -2.30 -14.85 -26.74
C GLU A 279 -3.58 -14.95 -25.91
N ASN A 280 -4.23 -16.12 -25.90
CA ASN A 280 -5.43 -16.40 -25.10
C ASN A 280 -5.20 -16.29 -23.57
N LEU A 281 -3.94 -16.26 -23.11
CA LEU A 281 -3.58 -16.09 -21.71
C LEU A 281 -3.08 -14.66 -21.40
N MET A 282 -3.05 -13.74 -22.37
CA MET A 282 -2.58 -12.36 -22.17
C MET A 282 -3.42 -11.60 -21.15
N ASP A 283 -4.72 -11.85 -21.08
CA ASP A 283 -5.62 -11.21 -20.12
C ASP A 283 -5.34 -11.68 -18.68
N ALA A 284 -4.99 -12.95 -18.50
CA ALA A 284 -4.55 -13.50 -17.23
C ALA A 284 -3.26 -12.81 -16.74
N ALA A 285 -2.28 -12.67 -17.63
CA ALA A 285 -1.06 -11.91 -17.33
C ALA A 285 -1.36 -10.42 -17.06
N THR A 286 -2.34 -9.83 -17.76
CA THR A 286 -2.76 -8.42 -17.53
C THR A 286 -3.32 -8.24 -16.13
N GLY A 287 -4.18 -9.15 -15.67
CA GLY A 287 -4.72 -9.11 -14.31
C GLY A 287 -3.64 -9.32 -13.25
N LEU A 288 -2.69 -10.22 -13.52
CA LEU A 288 -1.63 -10.61 -12.59
C LEU A 288 -0.48 -9.59 -12.51
N SER A 289 0.22 -9.34 -13.62
CA SER A 289 1.43 -8.50 -13.67
C SER A 289 1.19 -7.10 -14.21
N GLY A 290 0.16 -6.90 -15.04
CA GLY A 290 -0.22 -5.58 -15.55
C GLY A 290 -0.86 -4.71 -14.47
N SER A 291 -1.89 -5.24 -13.79
CA SER A 291 -2.60 -4.56 -12.69
C SER A 291 -1.95 -4.78 -11.32
N GLY A 292 -1.17 -5.86 -11.17
CA GLY A 292 -0.51 -6.23 -9.92
C GLY A 292 0.31 -5.11 -9.24
N PRO A 293 1.04 -4.23 -9.97
CA PRO A 293 1.75 -3.12 -9.33
C PRO A 293 0.83 -2.22 -8.51
N ALA A 294 -0.39 -1.96 -8.96
CA ALA A 294 -1.34 -1.16 -8.20
C ALA A 294 -1.79 -1.86 -6.91
N PHE A 295 -1.98 -3.18 -6.94
CA PHE A 295 -2.34 -3.98 -5.77
C PHE A 295 -1.23 -3.97 -4.71
N ILE A 296 0.03 -3.98 -5.16
CA ILE A 296 1.18 -3.90 -4.26
C ILE A 296 1.39 -2.48 -3.73
N LEU A 297 1.11 -1.44 -4.53
CA LEU A 297 1.09 -0.06 -4.06
C LEU A 297 0.02 0.17 -2.99
N GLU A 298 -1.14 -0.46 -3.11
CA GLU A 298 -2.15 -0.51 -2.05
C GLU A 298 -1.62 -1.18 -0.77
N ALA A 299 -0.89 -2.27 -0.91
CA ALA A 299 -0.31 -2.97 0.23
C ALA A 299 0.74 -2.09 0.95
N ILE A 300 1.58 -1.41 0.17
CA ILE A 300 2.59 -0.47 0.67
C ILE A 300 1.93 0.68 1.44
N ASP A 301 0.87 1.28 0.88
CA ASP A 301 0.15 2.39 1.49
C ASP A 301 -0.50 1.95 2.82
N ALA A 302 -1.19 0.80 2.83
CA ALA A 302 -1.83 0.25 4.02
C ALA A 302 -0.83 -0.03 5.16
N MET A 303 0.27 -0.69 4.86
CA MET A 303 1.32 -0.98 5.84
C MET A 303 1.99 0.31 6.32
N THR A 304 2.26 1.27 5.42
CA THR A 304 2.84 2.57 5.79
C THR A 304 1.95 3.31 6.78
N ASN A 305 0.64 3.36 6.52
CA ASN A 305 -0.34 3.98 7.41
C ASN A 305 -0.43 3.28 8.77
N ALA A 306 -0.29 1.95 8.80
CA ALA A 306 -0.19 1.20 10.06
C ALA A 306 1.06 1.58 10.86
N GLY A 307 2.22 1.66 10.20
CA GLY A 307 3.46 2.10 10.83
C GLY A 307 3.39 3.52 11.40
N VAL A 308 2.82 4.45 10.64
CA VAL A 308 2.58 5.83 11.11
C VAL A 308 1.63 5.85 12.30
N ASN A 309 0.55 5.07 12.28
CA ASN A 309 -0.40 4.98 13.38
C ASN A 309 0.24 4.40 14.66
N LEU A 310 1.19 3.47 14.52
CA LEU A 310 2.01 2.95 15.61
C LEU A 310 3.11 3.91 16.09
N GLY A 311 3.16 5.13 15.55
CA GLY A 311 4.05 6.20 16.01
C GLY A 311 5.41 6.28 15.30
N LEU A 312 5.61 5.56 14.18
CA LEU A 312 6.84 5.69 13.39
C LEU A 312 6.95 7.10 12.77
N PRO A 313 8.12 7.77 12.89
CA PRO A 313 8.26 9.17 12.51
C PRO A 313 8.18 9.43 11.00
N HIS A 314 7.67 10.62 10.66
CA HIS A 314 7.64 11.13 9.29
C HIS A 314 8.98 11.68 8.78
N ASN A 315 9.89 12.10 9.66
CA ASN A 315 11.19 12.70 9.29
C ASN A 315 12.38 11.85 9.76
N GLN A 316 13.43 11.77 8.95
CA GLN A 316 14.73 11.23 9.35
C GLN A 316 15.50 12.19 10.25
N ILE A 317 16.20 11.59 11.22
CA ILE A 317 17.43 12.11 11.81
C ILE A 317 18.55 11.69 10.84
N ASP A 318 19.39 12.65 10.46
CA ASP A 318 20.54 12.47 9.56
C ASP A 318 21.78 12.07 10.39
N PRO A 319 22.45 10.95 10.08
CA PRO A 319 23.80 10.74 10.59
C PRO A 319 24.79 10.69 9.42
N SER A 320 25.52 11.79 9.25
CA SER A 320 26.81 11.78 8.58
C SER A 320 27.81 11.02 9.46
N VAL A 321 28.48 10.00 8.93
CA VAL A 321 29.94 9.85 8.84
C VAL A 321 30.21 8.63 7.95
N ALA A 322 31.02 8.79 6.90
CA ALA A 322 31.62 7.67 6.17
C ALA A 322 33.11 7.96 5.95
N GLU A 323 33.96 7.46 6.85
CA GLU A 323 35.36 7.18 6.53
C GLU A 323 35.96 6.17 7.52
N LYS A 324 36.71 5.19 6.99
CA LYS A 324 37.47 4.09 7.65
C LYS A 324 36.70 2.87 8.19
N LEU A 325 36.06 2.09 7.30
CA LEU A 325 35.52 0.75 7.64
C LEU A 325 36.48 -0.42 7.37
N SER A 326 37.49 -0.26 6.52
CA SER A 326 38.32 -1.37 6.00
C SER A 326 39.23 -2.06 7.03
N ASN A 327 39.39 -1.50 8.23
CA ASN A 327 40.23 -2.03 9.32
C ASN A 327 39.44 -2.48 10.55
N VAL A 328 38.11 -2.41 10.54
CA VAL A 328 37.27 -2.82 11.68
C VAL A 328 37.21 -4.34 11.78
N ARG A 329 37.36 -4.89 12.99
CA ARG A 329 37.18 -6.32 13.26
C ARG A 329 35.78 -6.60 13.82
N VAL A 330 35.06 -7.53 13.21
CA VAL A 330 33.67 -7.83 13.56
C VAL A 330 33.53 -9.29 13.99
N GLY A 331 33.02 -9.51 15.19
CA GLY A 331 32.78 -10.83 15.75
C GLY A 331 31.29 -11.15 15.83
N PHE A 332 30.89 -12.34 15.40
CA PHE A 332 29.53 -12.83 15.51
C PHE A 332 29.45 -13.92 16.57
N VAL A 333 28.74 -13.63 17.66
CA VAL A 333 28.38 -14.65 18.64
C VAL A 333 27.16 -15.38 18.12
N GLY A 334 27.36 -16.60 17.65
CA GLY A 334 26.38 -17.40 16.92
C GLY A 334 26.49 -17.28 15.39
N ALA A 335 26.87 -18.36 14.71
CA ALA A 335 26.98 -18.40 13.25
C ALA A 335 25.69 -18.91 12.58
N GLY A 336 24.53 -18.38 13.00
CA GLY A 336 23.23 -18.75 12.43
C GLY A 336 22.98 -18.14 11.05
N ARG A 337 21.79 -18.41 10.46
CA ARG A 337 21.41 -17.89 9.12
C ARG A 337 21.50 -16.36 9.02
N MET A 338 21.09 -15.66 10.08
CA MET A 338 21.15 -14.19 10.14
C MET A 338 22.61 -13.68 10.11
N ALA A 339 23.48 -14.26 10.95
CA ALA A 339 24.90 -13.91 10.97
C ALA A 339 25.56 -14.17 9.61
N GLN A 340 25.32 -15.35 9.01
CA GLN A 340 25.88 -15.70 7.71
C GLN A 340 25.47 -14.73 6.61
N ALA A 341 24.22 -14.26 6.60
CA ALA A 341 23.76 -13.28 5.61
C ALA A 341 24.39 -11.89 5.80
N ILE A 342 24.50 -11.43 7.06
CA ILE A 342 25.17 -10.18 7.38
C ILE A 342 26.64 -10.25 6.93
N VAL A 343 27.35 -11.33 7.29
CA VAL A 343 28.73 -11.56 6.88
C VAL A 343 28.87 -11.56 5.36
N LYS A 344 28.01 -12.30 4.65
CA LYS A 344 28.06 -12.39 3.19
C LYS A 344 27.91 -11.01 2.53
N GLY A 345 26.99 -10.18 3.02
CA GLY A 345 26.85 -8.80 2.52
C GLY A 345 28.08 -7.94 2.80
N PHE A 346 28.61 -8.00 4.04
CA PHE A 346 29.82 -7.25 4.41
C PHE A 346 31.02 -7.61 3.54
N THR A 347 31.17 -8.89 3.19
CA THR A 347 32.26 -9.38 2.34
C THR A 347 32.06 -9.09 0.85
N ASN A 348 30.83 -9.21 0.34
CA ASN A 348 30.53 -9.01 -1.08
C ASN A 348 30.78 -7.56 -1.52
N ASP A 349 30.43 -6.60 -0.67
CA ASP A 349 30.63 -5.18 -0.95
C ASP A 349 32.05 -4.71 -0.56
N GLY A 350 32.91 -5.62 -0.10
CA GLY A 350 34.28 -5.33 0.30
C GLY A 350 34.40 -4.38 1.50
N ILE A 351 33.30 -4.17 2.24
CA ILE A 351 33.25 -3.24 3.38
C ILE A 351 34.14 -3.75 4.52
N VAL A 352 34.07 -5.05 4.79
CA VAL A 352 34.91 -5.73 5.78
C VAL A 352 35.57 -6.94 5.12
N LYS A 353 36.89 -7.06 5.26
CA LYS A 353 37.63 -8.22 4.74
C LYS A 353 37.24 -9.46 5.55
N ALA A 354 37.05 -10.61 4.89
CA ALA A 354 36.69 -11.87 5.54
C ALA A 354 37.64 -12.25 6.70
N GLN A 355 38.93 -11.97 6.54
CA GLN A 355 39.97 -12.17 7.56
C GLN A 355 39.80 -11.31 8.83
N ASN A 356 39.02 -10.23 8.78
CA ASN A 356 38.70 -9.38 9.92
C ASN A 356 37.37 -9.80 10.59
N ILE A 357 36.74 -10.86 10.09
CA ILE A 357 35.47 -11.38 10.63
C ILE A 357 35.73 -12.68 11.39
N TRP A 358 35.15 -12.77 12.58
CA TRP A 358 35.13 -13.96 13.42
C TRP A 358 33.69 -14.40 13.67
N ALA A 359 33.44 -15.70 13.76
CA ALA A 359 32.13 -16.21 14.16
C ALA A 359 32.23 -17.42 15.08
N SER A 360 31.35 -17.49 16.08
CA SER A 360 31.25 -18.63 16.99
C SER A 360 30.04 -19.52 16.71
N ALA A 361 30.19 -20.82 16.90
CA ALA A 361 29.08 -21.78 16.85
C ALA A 361 29.36 -22.98 17.74
N ARG A 362 28.29 -23.61 18.24
CA ARG A 362 28.39 -24.75 19.16
C ARG A 362 29.02 -25.98 18.50
N THR A 363 28.72 -26.25 17.23
CA THR A 363 29.09 -27.49 16.54
C THR A 363 30.18 -27.25 15.50
N LYS A 364 31.17 -28.16 15.46
CA LYS A 364 32.22 -28.15 14.42
C LYS A 364 31.66 -28.23 13.01
N ALA A 365 30.55 -28.95 12.80
CA ALA A 365 29.88 -29.04 11.51
C ALA A 365 29.42 -27.66 11.00
N THR A 366 28.82 -26.83 11.87
CA THR A 366 28.44 -25.46 11.50
C THR A 366 29.67 -24.59 11.21
N LEU A 367 30.72 -24.69 12.03
CA LEU A 367 31.95 -23.93 11.83
C LEU A 367 32.63 -24.27 10.51
N ASN A 368 32.78 -25.56 10.19
CA ASN A 368 33.37 -26.03 8.94
C ASN A 368 32.57 -25.51 7.74
N LYS A 369 31.24 -25.59 7.80
CA LYS A 369 30.36 -25.06 6.76
C LYS A 369 30.56 -23.55 6.57
N VAL A 370 30.49 -22.79 7.65
CA VAL A 370 30.60 -21.32 7.65
C VAL A 370 31.97 -20.87 7.14
N SER A 371 33.04 -21.52 7.59
CA SER A 371 34.41 -21.21 7.13
C SER A 371 34.59 -21.54 5.64
N ALA A 372 34.08 -22.68 5.18
CA ALA A 372 34.15 -23.07 3.78
C ALA A 372 33.34 -22.15 2.85
N GLU A 373 32.15 -21.72 3.28
CA GLU A 373 31.25 -20.88 2.47
C GLU A 373 31.64 -19.40 2.46
N LEU A 374 32.13 -18.87 3.59
CA LEU A 374 32.33 -17.43 3.79
C LEU A 374 33.80 -17.02 3.90
N GLY A 375 34.73 -17.96 4.09
CA GLY A 375 36.16 -17.67 4.20
C GLY A 375 36.56 -16.86 5.45
N ILE A 376 35.73 -16.88 6.50
CA ILE A 376 35.96 -16.14 7.75
C ILE A 376 36.66 -17.00 8.80
N ASN A 377 37.17 -16.34 9.85
CA ASN A 377 37.68 -17.04 11.03
C ASN A 377 36.52 -17.59 11.87
N VAL A 378 36.70 -18.78 12.43
CA VAL A 378 35.64 -19.49 13.17
C VAL A 378 36.19 -20.08 14.48
N SER A 379 35.42 -20.03 15.56
CA SER A 379 35.78 -20.62 16.85
C SER A 379 34.59 -21.29 17.55
N GLN A 380 34.85 -22.25 18.45
CA GLN A 380 33.83 -22.76 19.38
C GLN A 380 33.70 -21.89 20.64
N SER A 381 34.63 -20.96 20.89
CA SER A 381 34.67 -20.08 22.06
C SER A 381 34.08 -18.71 21.72
N ASN A 382 33.04 -18.27 22.43
CA ASN A 382 32.51 -16.91 22.25
C ASN A 382 33.54 -15.87 22.74
N ARG A 383 34.31 -16.20 23.79
CA ARG A 383 35.34 -15.33 24.35
C ARG A 383 36.47 -15.05 23.35
N GLU A 384 36.93 -16.08 22.64
CA GLU A 384 37.96 -15.91 21.59
C GLU A 384 37.45 -14.98 20.47
N VAL A 385 36.20 -15.15 20.04
CA VAL A 385 35.58 -14.23 19.06
C VAL A 385 35.52 -12.81 19.61
N ALA A 386 35.16 -12.61 20.87
CA ALA A 386 35.10 -11.29 21.49
C ALA A 386 36.49 -10.62 21.63
N GLU A 387 37.55 -11.39 21.92
CA GLU A 387 38.92 -10.90 22.03
C GLU A 387 39.48 -10.41 20.68
N HIS A 388 39.08 -11.05 19.57
CA HIS A 388 39.51 -10.69 18.22
C HIS A 388 38.67 -9.61 17.54
N SER A 389 37.72 -8.99 18.25
CA SER A 389 36.70 -8.12 17.65
C SER A 389 36.63 -6.73 18.29
N ASP A 390 36.39 -5.71 17.46
CA ASP A 390 36.08 -4.35 17.90
C ASP A 390 34.55 -4.16 18.01
N ILE A 391 33.81 -4.82 17.13
CA ILE A 391 32.33 -4.89 17.15
C ILE A 391 31.91 -6.33 17.40
N LEU A 392 31.09 -6.55 18.41
CA LEU A 392 30.58 -7.86 18.82
C LEU A 392 29.08 -7.97 18.54
N VAL A 393 28.71 -8.69 17.49
CA VAL A 393 27.32 -8.94 17.09
C VAL A 393 26.76 -10.18 17.79
N LEU A 394 25.83 -9.98 18.70
CA LEU A 394 25.09 -11.05 19.39
C LEU A 394 23.93 -11.51 18.52
N SER A 395 24.08 -12.66 17.87
CA SER A 395 23.12 -13.22 16.91
C SER A 395 22.62 -14.61 17.29
N VAL A 396 22.61 -14.87 18.60
CA VAL A 396 22.02 -16.06 19.22
C VAL A 396 20.53 -15.87 19.45
N LYS A 397 19.81 -16.97 19.68
CA LYS A 397 18.38 -16.89 20.02
C LYS A 397 18.17 -16.20 21.38
N PRO A 398 17.06 -15.47 21.59
CA PRO A 398 16.80 -14.77 22.86
C PRO A 398 16.89 -15.67 24.10
N GLN A 399 16.51 -16.95 24.00
CA GLN A 399 16.49 -17.88 25.14
C GLN A 399 17.88 -18.22 25.69
N VAL A 400 18.95 -18.01 24.90
CA VAL A 400 20.32 -18.27 25.34
C VAL A 400 21.10 -16.99 25.64
N MET A 401 20.45 -15.83 25.52
CA MET A 401 21.10 -14.52 25.63
C MET A 401 21.73 -14.31 27.00
N ASP A 402 21.01 -14.60 28.10
CA ASP A 402 21.53 -14.45 29.47
C ASP A 402 22.86 -15.19 29.68
N SER A 403 22.95 -16.44 29.20
CA SER A 403 24.16 -17.24 29.33
C SER A 403 25.35 -16.66 28.55
N VAL A 404 25.08 -16.09 27.38
CA VAL A 404 26.10 -15.46 26.53
C VAL A 404 26.55 -14.13 27.11
N LEU A 405 25.64 -13.32 27.64
CA LEU A 405 25.98 -12.06 28.30
C LEU A 405 26.83 -12.31 29.55
N ALA A 406 26.48 -13.31 30.37
CA ALA A 406 27.28 -13.69 31.53
C ALA A 406 28.70 -14.12 31.14
N GLU A 407 28.84 -14.94 30.07
CA GLU A 407 30.13 -15.40 29.55
C GLU A 407 31.03 -14.26 29.05
N LEU A 408 30.44 -13.20 28.49
CA LEU A 408 31.18 -12.14 27.79
C LEU A 408 31.29 -10.83 28.57
N SER A 409 30.58 -10.69 29.69
CA SER A 409 30.45 -9.45 30.44
C SER A 409 31.79 -8.75 30.71
N ASP A 410 32.80 -9.48 31.18
CA ASP A 410 34.14 -8.95 31.50
C ASP A 410 34.98 -8.53 30.28
N LEU A 411 34.54 -8.86 29.07
CA LEU A 411 35.17 -8.47 27.80
C LEU A 411 34.48 -7.29 27.13
N THR A 412 33.41 -6.72 27.71
CA THR A 412 32.60 -5.64 27.12
C THR A 412 33.02 -4.25 27.57
N ASP A 413 34.32 -4.02 27.73
CA ASP A 413 34.89 -2.71 28.06
C ASP A 413 34.60 -1.66 26.96
N PRO A 414 34.74 -0.35 27.24
CA PRO A 414 34.37 0.73 26.31
C PRO A 414 35.12 0.75 24.97
N SER A 415 36.18 -0.04 24.80
CA SER A 415 36.84 -0.20 23.49
C SER A 415 35.95 -0.93 22.49
N LYS A 416 35.07 -1.83 22.96
CA LYS A 416 34.21 -2.66 22.10
C LYS A 416 32.80 -2.12 21.99
N LEU A 417 32.16 -2.37 20.85
CA LEU A 417 30.75 -2.09 20.60
C LEU A 417 29.96 -3.40 20.54
N VAL A 418 29.00 -3.58 21.45
CA VAL A 418 28.11 -4.74 21.46
C VAL A 418 26.86 -4.43 20.65
N VAL A 419 26.51 -5.26 19.68
CA VAL A 419 25.34 -5.11 18.82
C VAL A 419 24.45 -6.34 18.97
N SER A 420 23.25 -6.21 19.49
CA SER A 420 22.30 -7.34 19.57
C SER A 420 21.34 -7.33 18.40
N VAL A 421 21.20 -8.47 17.71
CA VAL A 421 20.14 -8.70 16.70
C VAL A 421 19.01 -9.61 17.21
N ALA A 422 18.98 -9.88 18.52
CA ALA A 422 18.00 -10.77 19.12
C ALA A 422 16.64 -10.09 19.27
N ALA A 423 15.61 -10.70 18.67
CA ALA A 423 14.24 -10.22 18.79
C ALA A 423 13.75 -10.21 20.25
N GLY A 424 13.08 -9.13 20.65
CA GLY A 424 12.46 -8.99 21.98
C GLY A 424 13.42 -8.78 23.16
N VAL A 425 14.73 -8.66 22.94
CA VAL A 425 15.70 -8.37 24.01
C VAL A 425 15.94 -6.85 24.08
N THR A 426 15.58 -6.22 25.20
CA THR A 426 15.68 -4.76 25.39
C THR A 426 17.10 -4.29 25.69
N LEU A 427 17.40 -3.01 25.43
CA LEU A 427 18.64 -2.36 25.83
C LEU A 427 18.84 -2.45 27.34
N ASP A 428 17.81 -2.20 28.14
CA ASP A 428 17.88 -2.34 29.60
C ASP A 428 18.25 -3.77 30.03
N HIS A 429 17.70 -4.79 29.35
CA HIS A 429 18.06 -6.19 29.62
C HIS A 429 19.53 -6.45 29.29
N LEU A 430 20.01 -6.02 28.12
CA LEU A 430 21.41 -6.16 27.71
C LEU A 430 22.35 -5.44 28.68
N GLN A 431 22.10 -4.15 28.92
CA GLN A 431 22.97 -3.28 29.71
C GLN A 431 23.04 -3.70 31.18
N SER A 432 21.96 -4.22 31.76
CA SER A 432 21.97 -4.69 33.16
C SER A 432 22.82 -5.95 33.42
N ARG A 433 23.34 -6.58 32.35
CA ARG A 433 24.14 -7.82 32.41
C ARG A 433 25.56 -7.64 31.88
N LEU A 434 25.89 -6.44 31.43
CA LEU A 434 27.22 -6.07 30.92
C LEU A 434 27.89 -5.07 31.87
N LEU A 435 29.12 -4.65 31.56
CA LEU A 435 29.80 -3.62 32.35
C LEU A 435 29.04 -2.28 32.24
N PRO A 436 29.07 -1.43 33.28
CA PRO A 436 28.32 -0.16 33.29
C PRO A 436 28.58 0.75 32.09
N ASP A 437 29.82 0.77 31.59
CA ASP A 437 30.26 1.61 30.48
C ASP A 437 30.25 0.88 29.12
N SER A 438 29.62 -0.29 29.03
CA SER A 438 29.52 -1.05 27.78
C SER A 438 28.71 -0.29 26.74
N ARG A 439 29.30 -0.06 25.56
CA ARG A 439 28.62 0.49 24.39
C ARG A 439 27.72 -0.57 23.79
N VAL A 440 26.41 -0.34 23.79
CA VAL A 440 25.41 -1.31 23.33
C VAL A 440 24.53 -0.67 22.25
N ILE A 441 24.28 -1.40 21.16
CA ILE A 441 23.26 -1.11 20.17
C ILE A 441 22.31 -2.31 20.10
N ARG A 442 21.01 -2.04 20.08
CA ARG A 442 20.00 -3.04 19.71
C ARG A 442 19.61 -2.77 18.27
N LEU A 443 19.72 -3.79 17.44
CA LEU A 443 19.46 -3.76 16.01
C LEU A 443 18.38 -4.79 15.69
N MET A 444 17.45 -4.43 14.82
CA MET A 444 16.35 -5.30 14.41
C MET A 444 16.38 -5.40 12.87
N PRO A 445 17.06 -6.41 12.30
CA PRO A 445 17.00 -6.71 10.88
C PRO A 445 15.74 -7.53 10.55
N ASN A 446 15.50 -7.79 9.26
CA ASN A 446 14.49 -8.72 8.78
C ASN A 446 15.06 -9.72 7.77
N THR A 447 14.29 -10.76 7.42
CA THR A 447 14.78 -11.87 6.58
C THR A 447 15.25 -11.49 5.17
N PRO A 448 14.67 -10.50 4.47
CA PRO A 448 15.19 -10.03 3.19
C PRO A 448 16.69 -9.66 3.14
N ILE A 449 17.35 -9.50 4.29
CA ILE A 449 18.81 -9.41 4.40
C ILE A 449 19.55 -10.59 3.74
N LEU A 450 18.92 -11.77 3.65
CA LEU A 450 19.46 -12.95 2.94
C LEU A 450 19.69 -12.68 1.44
N ALA A 451 19.00 -11.68 0.88
CA ALA A 451 19.09 -11.24 -0.51
C ALA A 451 19.70 -9.83 -0.64
N ASN A 452 20.41 -9.35 0.40
CA ASN A 452 20.96 -7.99 0.51
C ASN A 452 19.92 -6.87 0.36
N ALA A 453 18.66 -7.16 0.71
CA ALA A 453 17.54 -6.22 0.62
C ALA A 453 16.78 -6.12 1.95
N GLY A 454 17.50 -6.19 3.06
CA GLY A 454 16.96 -6.07 4.41
C GLY A 454 16.43 -4.66 4.70
N ALA A 455 15.51 -4.57 5.65
CA ALA A 455 15.10 -3.33 6.31
C ALA A 455 15.42 -3.47 7.80
N SER A 456 16.44 -2.74 8.26
CA SER A 456 16.92 -2.79 9.63
C SER A 456 16.62 -1.48 10.36
N VAL A 457 16.36 -1.57 11.66
CA VAL A 457 16.30 -0.39 12.54
C VAL A 457 17.20 -0.59 13.76
N TYR A 458 17.78 0.48 14.28
CA TYR A 458 18.65 0.42 15.47
C TYR A 458 18.30 1.46 16.53
N CYS A 459 18.51 1.11 17.80
CA CYS A 459 18.52 2.04 18.92
C CYS A 459 19.85 1.93 19.68
N VAL A 460 20.25 3.04 20.32
CA VAL A 460 21.53 3.18 21.00
C VAL A 460 21.34 3.11 22.51
N GLY A 461 22.22 2.37 23.18
CA GLY A 461 22.27 2.25 24.64
C GLY A 461 22.92 3.46 25.30
N LYS A 462 22.82 3.54 26.63
CA LYS A 462 23.21 4.73 27.42
C LYS A 462 24.68 5.14 27.26
N ALA A 463 25.58 4.17 27.12
CA ALA A 463 27.02 4.40 26.98
C ALA A 463 27.52 4.35 25.51
N ALA A 464 26.61 4.25 24.53
CA ALA A 464 26.98 4.29 23.11
C ALA A 464 27.56 5.67 22.76
N LYS A 465 28.63 5.67 21.95
CA LYS A 465 29.27 6.91 21.48
C LYS A 465 28.48 7.50 20.31
N PRO A 466 28.58 8.82 20.06
CA PRO A 466 27.90 9.48 18.93
C PRO A 466 28.19 8.82 17.56
N GLU A 467 29.39 8.26 17.38
CA GLU A 467 29.82 7.59 16.16
C GLU A 467 29.31 6.13 16.01
N ASP A 468 28.81 5.50 17.08
CA ASP A 468 28.45 4.07 17.08
C ASP A 468 27.24 3.78 16.19
N GLY A 469 26.19 4.61 16.29
CA GLY A 469 25.01 4.50 15.44
C GLY A 469 25.33 4.65 13.95
N PRO A 470 25.98 5.76 13.52
CA PRO A 470 26.44 5.94 12.15
C PRO A 470 27.32 4.80 11.62
N LEU A 471 28.19 4.24 12.47
CA LEU A 471 29.02 3.08 12.12
C LEU A 471 28.17 1.84 11.79
N ILE A 472 27.19 1.51 12.63
CA ILE A 472 26.28 0.38 12.38
C ILE A 472 25.41 0.62 11.16
N GLU A 473 24.92 1.85 10.97
CA GLU A 473 24.18 2.23 9.77
C GLU A 473 25.01 2.01 8.50
N ALA A 474 26.27 2.47 8.50
CA ALA A 474 27.17 2.32 7.35
C ALA A 474 27.49 0.84 7.05
N LEU A 475 27.66 0.00 8.06
CA LEU A 475 27.87 -1.44 7.87
C LEU A 475 26.62 -2.09 7.25
N PHE A 476 25.44 -1.83 7.81
CA PHE A 476 24.20 -2.48 7.39
C PHE A 476 23.64 -1.96 6.05
N LYS A 477 24.14 -0.83 5.54
CA LYS A 477 23.84 -0.35 4.18
C LYS A 477 24.22 -1.34 3.07
N SER A 478 25.18 -2.24 3.30
CA SER A 478 25.54 -3.32 2.34
C SER A 478 24.50 -4.43 2.22
N VAL A 479 23.63 -4.54 3.21
CA VAL A 479 22.64 -5.62 3.30
C VAL A 479 21.21 -5.10 3.27
N GLY A 480 21.02 -3.81 2.98
CA GLY A 480 19.72 -3.16 2.86
C GLY A 480 19.69 -1.78 3.48
N THR A 481 18.54 -1.35 4.02
CA THR A 481 18.43 -0.10 4.77
C THR A 481 18.70 -0.32 6.25
N CYS A 482 19.21 0.70 6.92
CA CYS A 482 19.40 0.72 8.36
C CYS A 482 19.07 2.13 8.87
N ASP A 483 18.07 2.27 9.71
CA ASP A 483 17.60 3.58 10.19
C ASP A 483 17.58 3.61 11.72
N TYR A 484 17.93 4.75 12.31
CA TYR A 484 17.75 4.96 13.75
C TYR A 484 16.26 4.97 14.11
N LEU A 485 15.92 4.33 15.22
CA LEU A 485 14.59 4.33 15.79
C LEU A 485 14.67 4.31 17.32
N PRO A 486 13.92 5.17 18.05
CA PRO A 486 13.77 5.05 19.50
C PRO A 486 13.32 3.65 19.92
N GLU A 487 13.83 3.15 21.05
CA GLU A 487 13.56 1.75 21.45
C GLU A 487 12.07 1.46 21.66
N ASN A 488 11.30 2.43 22.16
CA ASN A 488 9.86 2.30 22.38
C ASN A 488 9.05 2.09 21.09
N LEU A 489 9.66 2.30 19.92
CA LEU A 489 9.03 2.07 18.61
C LEU A 489 9.53 0.76 17.94
N MET A 490 10.43 -0.01 18.58
CA MET A 490 10.97 -1.25 18.02
C MET A 490 9.89 -2.32 17.79
N ASP A 491 8.85 -2.38 18.62
CA ASP A 491 7.74 -3.31 18.42
C ASP A 491 6.91 -2.96 17.19
N ALA A 492 6.72 -1.66 16.92
CA ALA A 492 6.07 -1.17 15.70
C ALA A 492 6.87 -1.55 14.45
N ALA A 493 8.19 -1.34 14.47
CA ALA A 493 9.07 -1.80 13.39
C ALA A 493 9.04 -3.33 13.24
N THR A 494 8.92 -4.08 14.34
CA THR A 494 8.79 -5.55 14.32
C THR A 494 7.50 -6.01 13.64
N GLY A 495 6.37 -5.38 13.94
CA GLY A 495 5.12 -5.64 13.24
C GLY A 495 5.18 -5.26 11.76
N LEU A 496 5.88 -4.18 11.43
CA LEU A 496 5.94 -3.62 10.08
C LEU A 496 6.97 -4.29 9.16
N SER A 497 8.26 -4.14 9.45
CA SER A 497 9.36 -4.64 8.61
C SER A 497 9.85 -6.03 9.02
N GLY A 498 9.67 -6.42 10.29
CA GLY A 498 10.05 -7.75 10.78
C GLY A 498 9.11 -8.83 10.27
N SER A 499 7.81 -8.61 10.47
CA SER A 499 6.74 -9.53 10.06
C SER A 499 6.26 -9.28 8.63
N GLY A 500 6.46 -8.07 8.11
CA GLY A 500 6.06 -7.66 6.76
C GLY A 500 6.47 -8.58 5.61
N PRO A 501 7.68 -9.19 5.58
CA PRO A 501 8.05 -10.11 4.50
C PRO A 501 7.06 -11.28 4.37
N ALA A 502 6.51 -11.78 5.48
CA ALA A 502 5.52 -12.86 5.44
C ALA A 502 4.20 -12.41 4.82
N PHE A 503 3.76 -11.19 5.11
CA PHE A 503 2.53 -10.60 4.54
C PHE A 503 2.67 -10.43 3.02
N ILE A 504 3.85 -10.02 2.56
CA ILE A 504 4.15 -9.88 1.14
C ILE A 504 4.29 -11.24 0.43
N LEU A 505 4.90 -12.23 1.08
CA LEU A 505 4.95 -13.60 0.55
C LEU A 505 3.54 -14.21 0.42
N GLU A 506 2.63 -13.89 1.36
CA GLU A 506 1.21 -14.25 1.26
C GLU A 506 0.54 -13.60 0.05
N ALA A 507 0.86 -12.34 -0.24
CA ALA A 507 0.37 -11.64 -1.42
C ALA A 507 0.86 -12.29 -2.72
N ILE A 508 2.15 -12.65 -2.79
CA ILE A 508 2.74 -13.34 -3.94
C ILE A 508 2.05 -14.69 -4.16
N ASP A 509 1.83 -15.49 -3.11
CA ASP A 509 1.14 -16.78 -3.24
C ASP A 509 -0.31 -16.60 -3.72
N ALA A 510 -1.06 -15.68 -3.13
CA ALA A 510 -2.44 -15.39 -3.53
C ALA A 510 -2.55 -14.98 -5.01
N MET A 511 -1.69 -14.04 -5.45
CA MET A 511 -1.60 -13.62 -6.85
C MET A 511 -1.22 -14.79 -7.77
N THR A 512 -0.24 -15.60 -7.38
CA THR A 512 0.19 -16.76 -8.16
C THR A 512 -0.96 -17.75 -8.36
N ASN A 513 -1.69 -18.08 -7.28
CA ASN A 513 -2.80 -19.03 -7.35
C ASN A 513 -3.94 -18.49 -8.24
N ALA A 514 -4.21 -17.18 -8.20
CA ALA A 514 -5.21 -16.55 -9.07
C ALA A 514 -4.78 -16.60 -10.54
N GLY A 515 -3.50 -16.36 -10.84
CA GLY A 515 -2.95 -16.52 -12.18
C GLY A 515 -3.07 -17.95 -12.71
N VAL A 516 -2.80 -18.95 -11.87
CA VAL A 516 -2.98 -20.37 -12.22
C VAL A 516 -4.42 -20.72 -12.52
N HIS A 517 -5.35 -20.18 -11.74
CA HIS A 517 -6.78 -20.36 -11.98
C HIS A 517 -7.24 -19.76 -13.31
N GLN A 518 -6.63 -18.66 -13.73
CA GLN A 518 -6.84 -18.05 -15.05
C GLN A 518 -6.14 -18.81 -16.20
N GLY A 519 -5.51 -19.96 -15.93
CA GLY A 519 -4.89 -20.82 -16.94
C GLY A 519 -3.38 -20.63 -17.13
N LEU A 520 -2.72 -19.75 -16.36
CA LEU A 520 -1.27 -19.60 -16.44
C LEU A 520 -0.56 -20.84 -15.88
N PRO A 521 0.52 -21.31 -16.51
CA PRO A 521 1.39 -22.31 -15.90
C PRO A 521 1.94 -21.80 -14.55
N ARG A 522 1.88 -22.62 -13.49
CA ARG A 522 2.35 -22.24 -12.14
C ARG A 522 3.75 -21.59 -12.13
N PRO A 523 4.77 -22.12 -12.83
CA PRO A 523 6.09 -21.48 -12.85
C PRO A 523 6.05 -20.05 -13.42
N LEU A 524 5.27 -19.82 -14.49
CA LEU A 524 5.13 -18.49 -15.09
C LEU A 524 4.33 -17.56 -14.17
N ALA A 525 3.19 -18.02 -13.63
CA ALA A 525 2.39 -17.24 -12.69
C ALA A 525 3.22 -16.80 -11.47
N MET A 526 4.05 -17.70 -10.94
CA MET A 526 4.92 -17.42 -9.80
C MET A 526 5.99 -16.39 -10.17
N ARG A 527 6.65 -16.53 -11.33
CA ARG A 527 7.63 -15.55 -11.81
C ARG A 527 6.99 -14.18 -12.00
N LEU A 528 5.84 -14.10 -12.67
CA LEU A 528 5.12 -12.85 -12.92
C LEU A 528 4.68 -12.17 -11.63
N ALA A 529 4.10 -12.92 -10.68
CA ALA A 529 3.69 -12.38 -9.38
C ALA A 529 4.90 -11.85 -8.61
N THR A 530 5.96 -12.67 -8.49
CA THR A 530 7.16 -12.30 -7.73
C THR A 530 7.89 -11.10 -8.33
N GLN A 531 8.09 -11.11 -9.65
CA GLN A 531 8.72 -10.01 -10.37
C GLN A 531 7.91 -8.71 -10.24
N THR A 532 6.58 -8.81 -10.25
CA THR A 532 5.68 -7.66 -10.05
C THR A 532 5.85 -7.05 -8.66
N VAL A 533 5.92 -7.87 -7.61
CA VAL A 533 6.17 -7.38 -6.25
C VAL A 533 7.55 -6.75 -6.12
N TYR A 534 8.60 -7.47 -6.55
CA TYR A 534 9.99 -7.01 -6.55
C TYR A 534 10.14 -5.65 -7.24
N GLY A 535 9.63 -5.56 -8.48
CA GLY A 535 9.74 -4.38 -9.30
C GLY A 535 8.92 -3.21 -8.77
N THR A 536 7.77 -3.46 -8.14
CA THR A 536 6.95 -2.40 -7.53
C THR A 536 7.62 -1.80 -6.30
N GLY A 537 8.17 -2.63 -5.40
CA GLY A 537 8.93 -2.12 -4.25
C GLY A 537 10.12 -1.25 -4.70
N ARG A 538 10.87 -1.72 -5.70
CA ARG A 538 11.99 -0.98 -6.30
C ARG A 538 11.54 0.32 -6.98
N LEU A 539 10.39 0.32 -7.65
CA LEU A 539 9.81 1.50 -8.29
C LEU A 539 9.52 2.61 -7.27
N VAL A 540 8.97 2.28 -6.10
CA VAL A 540 8.73 3.29 -5.06
C VAL A 540 10.05 3.85 -4.52
N LEU A 541 11.02 2.99 -4.23
CA LEU A 541 12.33 3.38 -3.69
C LEU A 541 13.11 4.30 -4.63
N GLU A 542 13.22 3.94 -5.91
CA GLU A 542 14.03 4.71 -6.88
C GLU A 542 13.32 5.96 -7.40
N SER A 543 11.98 5.95 -7.46
CA SER A 543 11.23 7.12 -7.95
C SER A 543 11.09 8.23 -6.91
N GLY A 544 11.15 7.90 -5.61
CA GLY A 544 10.87 8.83 -4.52
C GLY A 544 9.42 9.32 -4.46
N ARG A 545 8.52 8.78 -5.30
CA ARG A 545 7.11 9.19 -5.40
C ARG A 545 6.26 8.51 -4.34
N HIS A 546 5.15 9.15 -3.97
CA HIS A 546 4.19 8.55 -3.04
C HIS A 546 3.51 7.31 -3.68
N PRO A 547 3.26 6.22 -2.93
CA PRO A 547 2.62 5.02 -3.47
C PRO A 547 1.28 5.30 -4.15
N ALA A 548 0.43 6.14 -3.55
CA ALA A 548 -0.83 6.59 -4.14
C ALA A 548 -0.62 7.29 -5.52
N GLU A 549 0.40 8.14 -5.64
CA GLU A 549 0.69 8.85 -6.89
C GLU A 549 1.20 7.90 -8.00
N LEU A 550 1.92 6.85 -7.61
CA LEU A 550 2.31 5.78 -8.52
C LEU A 550 1.10 4.96 -8.94
N ARG A 551 0.22 4.60 -8.01
CA ARG A 551 -1.00 3.83 -8.27
C ARG A 551 -1.91 4.57 -9.23
N ASP A 552 -2.17 5.85 -8.98
CA ASP A 552 -3.01 6.68 -9.83
C ASP A 552 -2.41 6.81 -11.25
N ALA A 553 -1.08 6.82 -11.37
CA ALA A 553 -0.39 6.86 -12.67
C ALA A 553 -0.51 5.55 -13.47
N ILE A 554 -0.81 4.42 -12.83
CA ILE A 554 -1.00 3.10 -13.44
C ILE A 554 -2.48 2.88 -13.77
N THR A 555 -3.37 3.55 -13.04
CA THR A 555 -4.80 3.29 -13.05
C THR A 555 -5.51 4.13 -14.11
N SER A 556 -5.91 3.51 -15.22
CA SER A 556 -6.71 4.16 -16.25
C SER A 556 -8.21 4.13 -15.92
N PRO A 557 -8.98 5.20 -16.23
CA PRO A 557 -10.44 5.20 -16.05
C PRO A 557 -11.11 4.03 -16.81
N GLY A 558 -11.93 3.25 -16.11
CA GLY A 558 -12.62 2.07 -16.66
C GLY A 558 -11.72 0.91 -17.10
N GLY A 559 -10.42 0.97 -16.78
CA GLY A 559 -9.43 -0.04 -17.12
C GLY A 559 -9.45 -1.29 -16.22
N THR A 560 -8.55 -2.23 -16.52
CA THR A 560 -8.36 -3.46 -15.73
C THR A 560 -7.99 -3.15 -14.29
N THR A 561 -7.00 -2.27 -14.11
CA THR A 561 -6.43 -1.94 -12.80
C THR A 561 -7.45 -1.33 -11.84
N ILE A 562 -8.27 -0.36 -12.27
CA ILE A 562 -9.28 0.26 -11.39
C ILE A 562 -10.34 -0.75 -10.95
N THR A 563 -10.65 -1.72 -11.82
CA THR A 563 -11.64 -2.75 -11.52
C THR A 563 -11.11 -3.71 -10.45
N GLY A 564 -9.85 -4.14 -10.56
CA GLY A 564 -9.21 -4.92 -9.51
C GLY A 564 -9.04 -4.14 -8.19
N LEU A 565 -8.68 -2.85 -8.25
CA LEU A 565 -8.60 -2.00 -7.07
C LEU A 565 -9.96 -1.88 -6.34
N SER A 566 -11.05 -1.77 -7.10
CA SER A 566 -12.41 -1.75 -6.53
C SER A 566 -12.73 -3.02 -5.74
N GLU A 567 -12.27 -4.20 -6.19
CA GLU A 567 -12.42 -5.46 -5.45
C GLU A 567 -11.60 -5.48 -4.16
N LEU A 568 -10.38 -4.93 -4.19
CA LEU A 568 -9.55 -4.83 -2.99
C LEU A 568 -10.22 -3.94 -1.93
N GLU A 569 -10.74 -2.78 -2.33
CA GLU A 569 -11.43 -1.86 -1.44
C GLU A 569 -12.72 -2.47 -0.88
N ALA A 570 -13.55 -3.08 -1.73
CA ALA A 570 -14.81 -3.72 -1.31
C ALA A 570 -14.61 -4.84 -0.28
N ARG A 571 -13.40 -5.43 -0.24
CA ARG A 571 -13.05 -6.54 0.66
C ARG A 571 -12.18 -6.12 1.84
N GLY A 572 -11.98 -4.81 2.05
CA GLY A 572 -11.24 -4.29 3.19
C GLY A 572 -9.75 -4.65 3.16
N PHE A 573 -9.14 -4.73 1.97
CA PHE A 573 -7.74 -5.13 1.79
C PHE A 573 -6.76 -4.30 2.64
N ARG A 574 -6.91 -2.97 2.65
CA ARG A 574 -6.08 -2.08 3.48
C ARG A 574 -6.26 -2.36 4.98
N THR A 575 -7.51 -2.56 5.40
CA THR A 575 -7.84 -2.88 6.79
C THR A 575 -7.20 -4.19 7.22
N ALA A 576 -7.18 -5.21 6.34
CA ALA A 576 -6.52 -6.48 6.62
C ALA A 576 -5.03 -6.29 6.96
N LEU A 577 -4.29 -5.58 6.11
CA LEU A 577 -2.87 -5.30 6.34
C LEU A 577 -2.61 -4.43 7.57
N TRP A 578 -3.45 -3.41 7.79
CA TRP A 578 -3.34 -2.54 8.96
C TRP A 578 -3.48 -3.33 10.26
N GLN A 579 -4.49 -4.18 10.33
CA GLN A 579 -4.74 -5.02 11.50
C GLN A 579 -3.65 -6.07 11.69
N ALA A 580 -3.13 -6.65 10.62
CA ALA A 580 -2.03 -7.61 10.70
C ALA A 580 -0.74 -7.00 11.25
N VAL A 581 -0.40 -5.77 10.83
CA VAL A 581 0.75 -5.03 11.38
C VAL A 581 0.55 -4.76 12.88
N ASN A 582 -0.65 -4.32 13.28
CA ASN A 582 -0.97 -4.07 14.69
C ASN A 582 -0.93 -5.34 15.54
N ALA A 583 -1.53 -6.44 15.06
CA ALA A 583 -1.50 -7.73 15.73
C ALA A 583 -0.07 -8.23 15.94
N ALA A 584 0.79 -8.09 14.91
CA ALA A 584 2.20 -8.46 15.01
C ALA A 584 2.99 -7.55 15.98
N ALA A 585 2.73 -6.23 15.97
CA ALA A 585 3.36 -5.28 16.90
C ALA A 585 2.95 -5.53 18.35
N ASN A 586 1.65 -5.72 18.62
CA ASN A 586 1.13 -6.08 19.94
C ASN A 586 1.76 -7.37 20.44
N ARG A 587 1.85 -8.37 19.56
CA ARG A 587 2.51 -9.63 19.91
C ARG A 587 4.00 -9.46 20.22
N SER A 588 4.69 -8.54 19.55
CA SER A 588 6.10 -8.22 19.84
C SER A 588 6.25 -7.70 21.28
N ALA A 589 5.41 -6.74 21.66
CA ALA A 589 5.39 -6.19 23.00
C ALA A 589 5.10 -7.25 24.08
N GLU A 590 4.13 -8.14 23.83
CA GLU A 590 3.81 -9.26 24.75
C GLU A 590 5.00 -10.22 24.97
N LEU A 591 5.76 -10.50 23.90
CA LEU A 591 6.93 -11.39 23.97
C LEU A 591 8.08 -10.75 24.74
N GLY A 592 8.26 -9.43 24.64
CA GLY A 592 9.22 -8.68 25.45
C GLY A 592 8.87 -8.61 26.94
N ALA A 593 7.61 -8.86 27.31
CA ALA A 593 7.09 -8.63 28.66
C ALA A 593 7.16 -9.82 29.67
N LYS A 594 7.73 -11.00 29.35
CA LYS A 594 7.85 -12.14 30.30
C LYS A 594 9.24 -12.21 30.97
N LYS A 595 9.49 -12.37 32.29
CA LYS A 595 8.72 -12.43 33.57
C LYS A 595 9.77 -12.42 34.73
N PRO A 596 9.72 -11.61 35.80
CA PRO A 596 10.31 -11.99 37.09
C PRO A 596 9.24 -12.66 37.96
N THR A 597 9.57 -13.80 38.55
CA THR A 597 8.75 -14.52 39.54
C THR A 597 8.87 -13.85 40.91
N HIS A 598 7.87 -13.07 41.35
CA HIS A 598 7.64 -12.77 42.77
C HIS A 598 6.15 -12.54 43.05
N PRO A 599 5.68 -12.82 44.29
CA PRO A 599 4.27 -12.98 44.59
C PRO A 599 3.51 -11.66 44.44
N LYS A 600 2.24 -11.78 44.02
CA LYS A 600 1.30 -10.66 43.82
C LYS A 600 1.35 -9.70 45.00
N LEU A 601 1.86 -8.50 44.77
CA LEU A 601 1.57 -7.34 45.61
C LEU A 601 0.11 -6.92 45.35
N PRO A 602 -0.60 -6.46 46.39
CA PRO A 602 -2.00 -6.10 46.28
C PRO A 602 -2.16 -4.96 45.28
N THR A 603 -3.12 -5.14 44.37
CA THR A 603 -3.53 -4.15 43.39
C THR A 603 -3.98 -2.89 44.13
N VAL A 604 -3.13 -1.85 44.12
CA VAL A 604 -3.56 -0.50 44.46
C VAL A 604 -4.42 -0.03 43.31
N VAL A 605 -5.73 0.00 43.53
CA VAL A 605 -6.71 0.60 42.63
C VAL A 605 -6.46 2.10 42.64
N PHE A 606 -5.79 2.61 41.61
CA PHE A 606 -5.85 4.02 41.29
C PHE A 606 -7.20 4.30 40.63
N SER A 607 -8.11 4.92 41.38
CA SER A 607 -9.33 5.53 40.86
C SER A 607 -8.97 6.84 40.14
N GLY A 608 -8.48 6.71 38.91
CA GLY A 608 -8.52 7.75 37.88
C GLY A 608 -9.49 7.31 36.77
N PRO A 609 -9.95 8.19 35.87
CA PRO A 609 -10.94 7.83 34.86
C PRO A 609 -10.36 6.72 33.99
N VAL A 610 -11.00 5.55 34.03
CA VAL A 610 -10.79 4.48 33.06
C VAL A 610 -11.23 5.04 31.72
N LEU A 611 -10.29 5.29 30.80
CA LEU A 611 -10.63 5.45 29.40
C LEU A 611 -11.25 4.12 28.94
N PRO A 612 -12.47 4.13 28.37
CA PRO A 612 -13.14 2.90 27.99
C PRO A 612 -12.28 2.12 26.97
N GLU A 613 -12.25 0.79 27.10
CA GLU A 613 -11.49 -0.15 26.25
C GLU A 613 -11.83 -0.05 24.75
N THR A 614 -12.82 0.77 24.39
CA THR A 614 -13.24 1.11 23.03
C THR A 614 -13.63 2.60 22.99
N MET A 615 -13.14 3.34 21.99
CA MET A 615 -13.50 4.76 21.81
C MET A 615 -14.99 4.90 21.49
N PRO A 616 -15.71 5.88 22.09
CA PRO A 616 -17.09 6.16 21.76
C PRO A 616 -17.28 6.41 20.26
N LYS A 617 -18.38 5.90 19.70
CA LYS A 617 -18.71 6.02 18.28
C LYS A 617 -19.96 6.87 18.04
N LEU A 618 -19.82 7.90 17.22
CA LEU A 618 -20.91 8.72 16.71
C LEU A 618 -21.20 8.34 15.25
N LEU A 619 -22.44 7.96 14.97
CA LEU A 619 -22.95 7.85 13.59
C LEU A 619 -23.73 9.10 13.24
N VAL A 620 -23.28 9.84 12.22
CA VAL A 620 -24.01 10.98 11.65
C VAL A 620 -24.54 10.58 10.29
N THR A 621 -25.80 10.90 9.98
CA THR A 621 -26.32 10.67 8.63
C THR A 621 -26.92 11.92 8.04
N GLY A 622 -26.78 12.09 6.73
CA GLY A 622 -27.52 13.07 5.94
C GLY A 622 -28.15 12.41 4.73
N PHE A 623 -29.16 13.05 4.15
CA PHE A 623 -29.79 12.56 2.93
C PHE A 623 -29.02 13.02 1.69
N GLY A 624 -28.94 12.15 0.69
CA GLY A 624 -28.34 12.49 -0.60
C GLY A 624 -29.19 13.44 -1.47
N PRO A 625 -28.75 13.71 -2.70
CA PRO A 625 -29.47 14.54 -3.67
C PRO A 625 -30.88 14.02 -3.97
N PHE A 626 -31.81 14.93 -4.30
CA PHE A 626 -33.16 14.57 -4.75
C PHE A 626 -33.78 15.66 -5.63
N SER A 627 -34.58 15.26 -6.62
CA SER A 627 -35.31 16.17 -7.51
C SER A 627 -34.41 17.30 -8.08
N ALA A 628 -34.73 18.57 -7.82
CA ALA A 628 -33.98 19.73 -8.30
C ALA A 628 -32.77 20.12 -7.40
N CYS A 629 -32.49 19.36 -6.35
CA CYS A 629 -31.42 19.60 -5.39
C CYS A 629 -30.23 18.67 -5.69
N SER A 630 -29.21 19.19 -6.39
CA SER A 630 -27.99 18.45 -6.72
C SER A 630 -27.06 18.22 -5.53
N VAL A 631 -27.18 19.05 -4.49
CA VAL A 631 -26.42 18.96 -3.23
C VAL A 631 -27.36 19.20 -2.06
N ASN A 632 -27.52 18.19 -1.21
CA ASN A 632 -28.40 18.28 -0.05
C ASN A 632 -27.64 18.81 1.18
N SER A 633 -28.13 19.91 1.75
CA SER A 633 -27.50 20.56 2.92
C SER A 633 -27.35 19.63 4.13
N SER A 634 -28.23 18.62 4.29
CA SER A 634 -28.10 17.64 5.37
C SER A 634 -26.87 16.74 5.22
N TRP A 635 -26.53 16.31 4.01
CA TRP A 635 -25.32 15.54 3.75
C TRP A 635 -24.06 16.40 3.86
N LEU A 636 -24.09 17.60 3.30
CA LEU A 636 -23.00 18.57 3.41
C LEU A 636 -22.65 18.87 4.87
N LEU A 637 -23.65 19.07 5.73
CA LEU A 637 -23.44 19.31 7.16
C LEU A 637 -23.02 18.05 7.91
N ALA A 638 -23.52 16.86 7.55
CA ALA A 638 -23.05 15.59 8.14
C ALA A 638 -21.55 15.39 7.93
N GLN A 639 -21.05 15.67 6.72
CA GLN A 639 -19.62 15.67 6.41
C GLN A 639 -18.86 16.73 7.22
N SER A 640 -19.39 17.95 7.29
CA SER A 640 -18.78 19.06 8.04
C SER A 640 -18.66 18.77 9.54
N VAL A 641 -19.70 18.16 10.13
CA VAL A 641 -19.72 17.75 11.55
C VAL A 641 -18.70 16.65 11.81
N ARG A 642 -18.62 15.63 10.93
CA ARG A 642 -17.61 14.58 11.02
C ARG A 642 -16.21 15.18 11.01
N ASP A 643 -15.91 16.02 10.02
CA ASP A 643 -14.56 16.55 9.82
C ASP A 643 -14.14 17.43 11.01
N ARG A 644 -15.06 18.25 11.53
CA ARG A 644 -14.79 19.10 12.69
C ARG A 644 -14.64 18.32 13.99
N LEU A 645 -15.48 17.32 14.23
CA LEU A 645 -15.37 16.49 15.44
C LEU A 645 -14.15 15.59 15.39
N ALA A 646 -13.81 15.01 14.24
CA ALA A 646 -12.57 14.24 14.07
C ALA A 646 -11.31 15.08 14.37
N GLN A 647 -11.35 16.39 14.10
CA GLN A 647 -10.26 17.30 14.45
C GLN A 647 -10.25 17.74 15.92
N THR A 648 -11.43 17.92 16.53
CA THR A 648 -11.57 18.53 17.87
C THR A 648 -11.77 17.52 19.01
N ARG A 649 -12.17 16.29 18.69
CA ARG A 649 -12.42 15.17 19.60
C ARG A 649 -11.73 13.91 19.06
N PRO A 650 -10.39 13.81 19.17
CA PRO A 650 -9.64 12.62 18.72
C PRO A 650 -10.00 11.35 19.52
N ASP A 651 -10.67 11.53 20.66
CA ASP A 651 -11.23 10.49 21.52
C ASP A 651 -12.58 9.93 21.02
N LEU A 652 -13.14 10.48 19.94
CA LEU A 652 -14.43 10.11 19.38
C LEU A 652 -14.28 9.61 17.94
N VAL A 653 -14.79 8.41 17.65
CA VAL A 653 -14.88 7.90 16.28
C VAL A 653 -16.16 8.43 15.65
N VAL A 654 -16.06 9.21 14.57
CA VAL A 654 -17.23 9.76 13.86
C VAL A 654 -17.38 9.13 12.48
N CYS A 655 -18.47 8.41 12.26
CA CYS A 655 -18.85 7.84 10.98
C CYS A 655 -19.95 8.70 10.34
N ALA A 656 -19.75 9.19 9.12
CA ALA A 656 -20.79 9.91 8.37
C ALA A 656 -21.28 9.10 7.18
N VAL A 657 -22.59 8.87 7.07
CA VAL A 657 -23.18 8.05 6.02
C VAL A 657 -24.27 8.80 5.26
N GLU A 658 -24.19 8.76 3.94
CA GLU A 658 -25.20 9.32 3.04
C GLU A 658 -26.34 8.31 2.86
N ILE A 659 -27.57 8.77 3.11
CA ILE A 659 -28.78 7.96 2.98
C ILE A 659 -29.50 8.37 1.68
N PRO A 660 -29.71 7.44 0.73
CA PRO A 660 -30.55 7.71 -0.44
C PRO A 660 -31.96 8.15 -0.02
N VAL A 661 -32.58 9.02 -0.81
CA VAL A 661 -33.93 9.56 -0.55
C VAL A 661 -34.99 8.53 -0.99
N GLU A 662 -34.93 7.33 -0.40
CA GLU A 662 -35.73 6.14 -0.74
C GLU A 662 -36.15 5.38 0.52
N TYR A 663 -37.40 4.90 0.57
CA TYR A 663 -37.92 4.17 1.75
C TYR A 663 -37.19 2.83 1.97
N SER A 664 -36.94 2.07 0.90
CA SER A 664 -36.18 0.82 0.97
C SER A 664 -34.77 1.03 1.47
N ALA A 665 -34.10 2.10 1.04
CA ALA A 665 -32.76 2.41 1.50
C ALA A 665 -32.71 2.70 3.00
N VAL A 666 -33.68 3.43 3.55
CA VAL A 666 -33.79 3.67 5.00
C VAL A 666 -34.05 2.35 5.74
N ALA A 667 -34.99 1.54 5.27
CA ALA A 667 -35.38 0.30 5.93
C ALA A 667 -34.26 -0.76 5.94
N ASP A 668 -33.42 -0.82 4.90
CA ASP A 668 -32.34 -1.79 4.81
C ASP A 668 -31.03 -1.27 5.42
N LYS A 669 -30.61 -0.04 5.04
CA LYS A 669 -29.30 0.48 5.43
C LYS A 669 -29.24 0.87 6.89
N VAL A 670 -30.30 1.46 7.45
CA VAL A 670 -30.24 1.99 8.81
C VAL A 670 -30.05 0.86 9.82
N PRO A 671 -30.85 -0.23 9.83
CA PRO A 671 -30.59 -1.37 10.72
C PRO A 671 -29.22 -2.03 10.49
N ALA A 672 -28.74 -2.07 9.25
CA ALA A 672 -27.40 -2.57 8.94
C ALA A 672 -26.31 -1.71 9.60
N LEU A 673 -26.41 -0.37 9.52
CA LEU A 673 -25.47 0.55 10.17
C LEU A 673 -25.42 0.39 11.69
N TRP A 674 -26.57 0.17 12.34
CA TRP A 674 -26.61 -0.15 13.77
C TRP A 674 -25.85 -1.43 14.12
N SER A 675 -25.79 -2.38 13.19
CA SER A 675 -25.12 -3.66 13.38
C SER A 675 -23.63 -3.61 13.03
N THR A 676 -23.26 -2.89 11.97
CA THR A 676 -21.87 -2.77 11.50
C THR A 676 -21.07 -1.76 12.32
N GLU A 677 -21.64 -0.57 12.55
CA GLU A 677 -20.93 0.51 13.21
C GLU A 677 -20.97 0.39 14.74
N GLN A 678 -22.04 -0.21 15.27
CA GLN A 678 -22.35 -0.26 16.71
C GLN A 678 -22.21 1.11 17.39
N PRO A 679 -23.02 2.11 16.98
CA PRO A 679 -22.85 3.48 17.46
C PRO A 679 -23.32 3.66 18.91
N ASP A 680 -22.60 4.51 19.65
CA ASP A 680 -22.97 4.95 20.98
C ASP A 680 -23.91 6.16 20.95
N LEU A 681 -23.86 6.96 19.89
CA LEU A 681 -24.81 8.04 19.59
C LEU A 681 -25.07 8.09 18.08
N VAL A 682 -26.32 8.32 17.69
CA VAL A 682 -26.75 8.50 16.30
C VAL A 682 -27.41 9.87 16.13
N LEU A 683 -26.89 10.66 15.19
CA LEU A 683 -27.45 11.96 14.78
C LEU A 683 -27.89 11.89 13.31
N HIS A 684 -29.20 11.85 13.10
CA HIS A 684 -29.79 11.95 11.77
C HIS A 684 -30.07 13.40 11.40
N MET A 685 -29.78 13.77 10.17
CA MET A 685 -29.97 15.12 9.64
C MET A 685 -30.90 15.09 8.43
N GLY A 686 -31.97 15.86 8.49
CA GLY A 686 -32.94 16.07 7.41
C GLY A 686 -32.85 17.47 6.84
N TYR A 687 -33.13 17.62 5.54
CA TYR A 687 -33.23 18.95 4.91
C TYR A 687 -34.61 19.56 5.14
N TYR A 688 -34.64 20.85 5.54
CA TYR A 688 -35.87 21.62 5.75
C TYR A 688 -35.82 22.96 5.00
N GLY A 689 -35.81 22.89 3.66
CA GLY A 689 -36.14 24.00 2.75
C GLY A 689 -35.43 25.34 2.98
N ASN A 690 -36.03 26.41 2.43
CA ASN A 690 -35.56 27.81 2.54
C ASN A 690 -35.77 28.43 3.94
N GLY A 691 -35.93 27.62 4.99
CA GLY A 691 -36.04 28.11 6.35
C GLY A 691 -34.75 28.77 6.85
N ARG A 692 -34.85 29.58 7.91
CA ARG A 692 -33.68 30.05 8.68
C ARG A 692 -33.41 29.19 9.92
N ALA A 693 -34.26 28.20 10.17
CA ALA A 693 -34.25 27.47 11.43
C ALA A 693 -33.51 26.14 11.35
N LEU A 694 -32.61 25.89 12.31
CA LEU A 694 -32.18 24.56 12.72
C LEU A 694 -33.25 24.02 13.68
N ARG A 695 -33.90 22.90 13.35
CA ARG A 695 -34.92 22.29 14.21
C ARG A 695 -34.39 21.03 14.88
N ILE A 696 -34.59 20.90 16.19
CA ILE A 696 -34.32 19.67 16.93
C ILE A 696 -35.66 18.97 17.16
N GLU A 697 -35.80 17.75 16.66
CA GLU A 697 -37.05 16.98 16.75
C GLU A 697 -37.07 16.16 18.04
N ARG A 698 -38.13 16.28 18.85
CA ARG A 698 -38.25 15.56 20.12
C ARG A 698 -38.80 14.15 19.98
N ARG A 699 -39.62 13.92 18.97
CA ARG A 699 -40.34 12.67 18.77
C ARG A 699 -40.50 12.35 17.29
N ALA A 700 -40.70 11.06 17.01
CA ALA A 700 -41.15 10.57 15.72
C ALA A 700 -42.53 9.92 15.81
N ARG A 701 -43.39 10.11 14.81
CA ARG A 701 -44.71 9.48 14.69
C ARG A 701 -44.66 8.33 13.70
N ASN A 702 -45.11 7.15 14.13
CA ASN A 702 -45.37 6.06 13.18
C ASN A 702 -46.69 6.30 12.45
N ALA A 703 -46.61 6.91 11.27
CA ALA A 703 -47.76 7.30 10.45
C ALA A 703 -47.70 6.67 9.05
N PRO A 704 -48.81 6.65 8.29
CA PRO A 704 -48.77 6.24 6.89
C PRO A 704 -47.97 7.25 6.07
N TYR A 705 -46.71 6.93 5.76
CA TYR A 705 -45.87 7.79 4.92
C TYR A 705 -46.26 7.65 3.43
N CYS A 706 -47.30 8.41 3.04
CA CYS A 706 -47.90 8.36 1.70
C CYS A 706 -47.18 9.23 0.66
N LYS A 707 -46.19 10.03 1.06
CA LYS A 707 -45.38 10.81 0.11
C LYS A 707 -44.50 9.86 -0.70
N ARG A 708 -44.38 10.12 -2.00
CA ARG A 708 -43.55 9.33 -2.91
C ARG A 708 -42.08 9.73 -2.76
N ASP A 709 -41.21 8.73 -2.71
CA ASP A 709 -39.77 8.90 -2.62
C ASP A 709 -39.11 9.23 -3.97
N TYR A 710 -37.78 9.29 -4.01
CA TYR A 710 -37.03 9.59 -5.24
C TYR A 710 -37.30 8.59 -6.38
N CYS A 711 -37.61 7.34 -6.03
CA CYS A 711 -38.00 6.28 -6.97
C CYS A 711 -39.50 6.31 -7.31
N ASN A 712 -40.20 7.39 -6.93
CA ASN A 712 -41.63 7.60 -7.11
C ASN A 712 -42.50 6.52 -6.43
N LYS A 713 -42.03 5.94 -5.31
CA LYS A 713 -42.76 4.92 -4.53
C LYS A 713 -43.18 5.46 -3.16
N THR A 714 -44.36 5.09 -2.69
CA THR A 714 -44.77 5.28 -1.29
C THR A 714 -44.09 4.25 -0.38
N CYS A 715 -44.10 4.45 0.95
CA CYS A 715 -43.62 3.45 1.94
C CYS A 715 -44.13 2.03 1.60
N HIS A 716 -45.43 1.92 1.34
CA HIS A 716 -46.08 0.65 1.09
C HIS A 716 -45.61 -0.01 -0.21
N GLU A 717 -45.54 0.77 -1.30
CA GLU A 717 -45.06 0.28 -2.61
C GLU A 717 -43.57 -0.10 -2.59
N ALA A 718 -42.75 0.59 -1.80
CA ALA A 718 -41.31 0.32 -1.70
C ALA A 718 -41.00 -0.93 -0.87
N MET A 719 -41.74 -1.16 0.22
CA MET A 719 -41.44 -2.20 1.20
C MET A 719 -42.25 -3.49 1.02
N GLY A 720 -43.28 -3.49 0.18
CA GLY A 720 -44.09 -4.68 -0.13
C GLY A 720 -44.93 -5.23 1.04
N GLN A 721 -44.95 -4.55 2.20
CA GLN A 721 -45.73 -4.90 3.39
C GLN A 721 -46.10 -3.65 4.21
N GLU A 722 -47.12 -3.75 5.07
CA GLU A 722 -47.53 -2.73 6.06
C GLU A 722 -46.52 -2.60 7.23
N ILE A 723 -45.27 -2.24 6.97
CA ILE A 723 -44.30 -1.86 8.04
C ILE A 723 -44.76 -0.54 8.70
N CYS A 724 -45.28 0.35 7.86
CA CYS A 724 -46.16 1.44 8.24
C CYS A 724 -47.48 0.83 8.75
N HIS A 725 -47.56 0.46 10.05
CA HIS A 725 -48.73 0.03 10.87
C HIS A 725 -48.56 -1.27 11.71
N LYS A 726 -47.58 -2.14 11.44
CA LYS A 726 -47.59 -3.51 12.01
C LYS A 726 -47.53 -3.65 13.55
N ASP A 727 -46.95 -2.69 14.29
CA ASP A 727 -46.67 -2.86 15.74
C ASP A 727 -47.04 -1.66 16.63
N ALA A 728 -47.85 -0.72 16.15
CA ALA A 728 -48.11 0.52 16.89
C ALA A 728 -49.58 0.92 16.78
N GLU A 729 -50.18 1.32 17.92
CA GLU A 729 -51.47 2.01 17.88
C GLU A 729 -51.41 3.18 16.89
N PRO A 730 -52.50 3.46 16.15
CA PRO A 730 -52.59 4.71 15.39
C PRO A 730 -52.28 5.87 16.36
N ASP A 731 -51.23 6.64 16.06
CA ASP A 731 -50.62 7.70 16.91
C ASP A 731 -49.52 7.29 17.91
N ALA A 732 -48.95 6.08 17.82
CA ALA A 732 -47.74 5.75 18.58
C ALA A 732 -46.56 6.65 18.19
N ALA A 733 -46.24 7.62 19.06
CA ALA A 733 -45.08 8.48 18.95
C ALA A 733 -43.93 7.93 19.78
N TYR A 734 -42.76 7.77 19.16
CA TYR A 734 -41.52 7.44 19.85
C TYR A 734 -40.82 8.74 20.24
N GLN A 735 -40.41 8.88 21.50
CA GLN A 735 -39.73 10.08 21.99
C GLN A 735 -38.26 9.79 22.26
N CYS A 736 -37.39 10.75 21.93
CA CYS A 736 -35.99 10.70 22.34
C CYS A 736 -35.90 10.72 23.87
N ALA A 737 -35.12 9.81 24.45
CA ALA A 737 -34.92 9.76 25.89
C ALA A 737 -33.78 10.68 26.39
N LEU A 738 -33.08 11.37 25.48
CA LEU A 738 -32.09 12.40 25.82
C LEU A 738 -32.78 13.74 26.10
N ASP A 739 -32.20 14.54 27.00
CA ASP A 739 -32.66 15.88 27.34
C ASP A 739 -32.26 16.87 26.24
N LEU A 740 -33.08 16.91 25.19
CA LEU A 740 -32.86 17.75 24.01
C LEU A 740 -33.05 19.24 24.31
N ASP A 741 -33.88 19.59 25.30
CA ASP A 741 -34.10 20.98 25.69
C ASP A 741 -32.84 21.59 26.32
N ARG A 742 -32.17 20.84 27.22
CA ARG A 742 -30.88 21.24 27.78
C ARG A 742 -29.78 21.27 26.73
N ALA A 743 -29.78 20.32 25.80
CA ALA A 743 -28.81 20.31 24.70
C ALA A 743 -29.03 21.51 23.75
N ALA A 744 -30.28 21.91 23.52
CA ALA A 744 -30.64 23.06 22.71
C ALA A 744 -30.13 24.38 23.31
N GLU A 745 -30.14 24.55 24.63
CA GLU A 745 -29.58 25.75 25.28
C GLU A 745 -28.11 25.97 24.93
N ALA A 746 -27.33 24.90 24.79
CA ALA A 746 -25.94 25.00 24.38
C ALA A 746 -25.79 25.43 22.92
N VAL A 747 -26.63 24.87 22.03
CA VAL A 747 -26.66 25.25 20.62
C VAL A 747 -27.04 26.71 20.45
N ARG A 748 -27.97 27.24 21.27
CA ARG A 748 -28.36 28.67 21.22
C ARG A 748 -27.18 29.61 21.45
N ARG A 749 -26.19 29.22 22.26
CA ARG A 749 -24.98 30.02 22.52
C ARG A 749 -24.06 30.10 21.31
N GLU A 750 -24.13 29.12 20.41
CA GLU A 750 -23.36 29.08 19.16
C GLU A 750 -23.95 29.99 18.07
N PHE A 751 -25.16 30.54 18.26
CA PHE A 751 -25.83 31.41 17.27
C PHE A 751 -25.97 32.88 17.75
N PRO A 752 -24.87 33.59 18.03
CA PRO A 752 -24.93 35.00 18.43
C PRO A 752 -25.27 35.87 17.20
N GLY A 753 -26.50 36.39 17.13
CA GLY A 753 -26.90 37.34 16.08
C GLY A 753 -28.15 36.97 15.28
N GLY A 754 -28.79 35.83 15.56
CA GLY A 754 -30.09 35.48 14.96
C GLY A 754 -30.05 35.09 13.48
N GLU A 755 -28.87 34.83 12.91
CA GLU A 755 -28.71 34.35 11.53
C GLU A 755 -29.31 32.94 11.32
N VAL A 756 -29.26 32.11 12.36
CA VAL A 756 -29.91 30.81 12.42
C VAL A 756 -30.80 30.78 13.65
N GLU A 757 -32.08 30.50 13.44
CA GLU A 757 -33.05 30.32 14.53
C GLU A 757 -32.97 28.87 15.03
N LEU A 758 -32.92 28.64 16.35
CA LEU A 758 -33.03 27.30 16.91
C LEU A 758 -34.47 27.04 17.36
N VAL A 759 -35.13 26.07 16.72
CA VAL A 759 -36.52 25.70 17.00
C VAL A 759 -36.58 24.29 17.56
N MET A 760 -37.37 24.08 18.62
CA MET A 760 -37.71 22.74 19.06
C MET A 760 -39.01 22.31 18.39
N SER A 761 -39.05 21.09 17.86
CA SER A 761 -40.18 20.59 17.07
C SER A 761 -40.56 19.19 17.52
N ASP A 762 -41.85 18.86 17.39
CA ASP A 762 -42.43 17.56 17.76
C ASP A 762 -42.99 16.83 16.50
N ASP A 763 -42.52 17.24 15.31
CA ASP A 763 -42.97 16.80 13.99
C ASP A 763 -41.78 16.75 13.01
N ALA A 764 -41.22 15.56 12.82
CA ALA A 764 -40.11 15.32 11.90
C ALA A 764 -40.57 15.20 10.43
N GLY A 765 -41.83 15.53 10.13
CA GLY A 765 -42.38 15.64 8.78
C GLY A 765 -42.64 14.28 8.14
N LEU A 766 -43.93 13.95 7.95
CA LEU A 766 -44.48 12.68 7.42
C LEU A 766 -43.92 12.23 6.04
N TYR A 767 -42.63 11.95 5.97
CA TYR A 767 -41.85 11.54 4.80
C TYR A 767 -40.64 10.69 5.28
N LEU A 768 -39.50 10.74 4.58
CA LEU A 768 -38.30 9.98 4.92
C LEU A 768 -37.60 10.45 6.20
N CYS A 769 -37.70 11.74 6.55
CA CYS A 769 -37.17 12.28 7.80
C CYS A 769 -37.83 11.65 9.04
N GLU A 770 -39.15 11.61 9.06
CA GLU A 770 -39.94 10.93 10.09
C GLU A 770 -39.71 9.41 10.07
N PHE A 771 -39.62 8.80 8.88
CA PHE A 771 -39.40 7.36 8.75
C PHE A 771 -38.04 6.91 9.31
N ILE A 772 -36.94 7.56 8.93
CA ILE A 772 -35.61 7.22 9.47
C ILE A 772 -35.55 7.43 10.98
N TYR A 773 -36.18 8.49 11.48
CA TYR A 773 -36.18 8.75 12.91
C TYR A 773 -36.99 7.70 13.68
N CYS A 774 -38.15 7.30 13.15
CA CYS A 774 -38.97 6.23 13.71
C CYS A 774 -38.24 4.88 13.71
N VAL A 775 -37.58 4.51 12.61
CA VAL A 775 -36.77 3.28 12.51
C VAL A 775 -35.66 3.25 13.56
N SER A 776 -34.94 4.36 13.74
CA SER A 776 -33.85 4.44 14.71
C SER A 776 -34.33 4.53 16.17
N LEU A 777 -35.41 5.27 16.47
CA LEU A 777 -35.97 5.33 17.83
C LEU A 777 -36.54 3.98 18.28
N ARG A 778 -37.13 3.19 17.37
CA ARG A 778 -37.54 1.81 17.65
C ARG A 778 -36.36 0.91 18.01
N ARG A 779 -35.19 1.19 17.42
CA ARG A 779 -33.97 0.45 17.71
C ARG A 779 -33.39 0.84 19.07
N ASP A 780 -33.20 2.13 19.31
CA ASP A 780 -32.73 2.63 20.60
C ASP A 780 -33.07 4.12 20.84
N ALA A 781 -34.15 4.38 21.58
CA ALA A 781 -34.58 5.74 21.89
C ALA A 781 -33.62 6.55 22.79
N LYS A 782 -32.65 5.91 23.45
CA LYS A 782 -31.69 6.58 24.34
C LYS A 782 -30.48 7.13 23.59
N ARG A 783 -30.26 6.72 22.34
CA ARG A 783 -29.05 7.02 21.58
C ARG A 783 -29.33 7.65 20.21
N CYS A 784 -30.56 8.09 19.93
CA CYS A 784 -30.95 8.65 18.63
C CYS A 784 -31.47 10.06 18.73
N VAL A 785 -30.94 10.95 17.91
CA VAL A 785 -31.41 12.33 17.74
C VAL A 785 -31.62 12.64 16.26
N PHE A 786 -32.65 13.43 15.96
CA PHE A 786 -32.91 13.92 14.61
C PHE A 786 -32.96 15.45 14.60
N VAL A 787 -32.34 16.05 13.58
CA VAL A 787 -32.37 17.50 13.36
C VAL A 787 -32.74 17.83 11.92
N HIS A 788 -33.53 18.87 11.74
CA HIS A 788 -33.76 19.48 10.44
C HIS A 788 -32.84 20.68 10.25
N VAL A 789 -32.05 20.66 9.17
CA VAL A 789 -31.15 21.75 8.82
C VAL A 789 -31.74 22.62 7.70
N PRO A 790 -31.56 23.96 7.77
CA PRO A 790 -31.93 24.84 6.69
C PRO A 790 -30.92 24.76 5.54
N ASP A 791 -31.26 25.31 4.38
CA ASP A 791 -30.32 25.38 3.27
C ASP A 791 -29.08 26.23 3.59
N CYS A 792 -27.90 25.73 3.25
CA CYS A 792 -26.61 26.39 3.44
C CYS A 792 -25.62 26.16 2.30
N VAL A 793 -26.00 25.52 1.19
CA VAL A 793 -25.07 25.15 0.09
C VAL A 793 -24.31 26.38 -0.43
N ASP A 794 -25.00 27.49 -0.66
CA ASP A 794 -24.41 28.72 -1.22
C ASP A 794 -24.02 29.75 -0.14
N ASN A 795 -24.01 29.37 1.14
CA ASN A 795 -23.67 30.27 2.25
C ASN A 795 -22.67 29.63 3.23
N PRO A 796 -21.35 29.76 2.94
CA PRO A 796 -20.29 29.17 3.76
C PRO A 796 -20.30 29.64 5.23
N ALA A 797 -20.66 30.90 5.48
CA ALA A 797 -20.75 31.43 6.85
C ALA A 797 -21.87 30.73 7.64
N LYS A 798 -23.05 30.57 7.02
CA LYS A 798 -24.17 29.84 7.60
C LYS A 798 -23.83 28.35 7.80
N GLN A 799 -23.13 27.73 6.86
CA GLN A 799 -22.67 26.34 6.98
C GLN A 799 -21.72 26.17 8.18
N GLN A 800 -20.74 27.06 8.34
CA GLN A 800 -19.80 27.02 9.46
C GLN A 800 -20.51 27.21 10.80
N LEU A 801 -21.47 28.15 10.85
CA LEU A 801 -22.28 28.42 12.03
C LEU A 801 -23.12 27.18 12.42
N LEU A 802 -23.86 26.60 11.48
CA LEU A 802 -24.63 25.37 11.68
C LEU A 802 -23.74 24.22 12.16
N THR A 803 -22.55 24.06 11.56
CA THR A 803 -21.58 23.04 11.96
C THR A 803 -21.13 23.24 13.42
N SER A 804 -20.85 24.47 13.86
CA SER A 804 -20.53 24.77 15.27
C SER A 804 -21.67 24.33 16.20
N GLY A 805 -22.89 24.73 15.87
CA GLY A 805 -24.09 24.40 16.65
C GLY A 805 -24.28 22.88 16.79
N LEU A 806 -24.11 22.14 15.69
CA LEU A 806 -24.26 20.69 15.66
C LEU A 806 -23.14 19.95 16.42
N CYS A 807 -21.89 20.41 16.35
CA CYS A 807 -20.82 19.86 17.17
C CYS A 807 -21.05 20.12 18.68
N SER A 808 -21.60 21.29 19.02
CA SER A 808 -21.98 21.63 20.40
C SER A 808 -23.14 20.75 20.89
N LEU A 809 -24.13 20.49 20.02
CA LEU A 809 -25.23 19.56 20.27
C LEU A 809 -24.69 18.16 20.61
N VAL A 810 -23.87 17.59 19.73
CA VAL A 810 -23.23 16.27 19.94
C VAL A 810 -22.48 16.22 21.27
N SER A 811 -21.66 17.23 21.56
CA SER A 811 -20.85 17.27 22.79
C SER A 811 -21.69 17.30 24.06
N HIS A 812 -22.91 17.87 24.01
CA HIS A 812 -23.83 17.84 25.14
C HIS A 812 -24.55 16.50 25.26
N LEU A 813 -24.98 15.91 24.13
CA LEU A 813 -25.66 14.62 24.11
C LEU A 813 -24.74 13.48 24.60
N MET A 814 -23.48 13.46 24.16
CA MET A 814 -22.50 12.47 24.62
C MET A 814 -22.25 12.56 26.13
N ARG A 815 -22.20 13.77 26.70
CA ARG A 815 -22.09 13.94 28.16
C ARG A 815 -23.29 13.39 28.92
N GLN A 816 -24.50 13.45 28.35
CA GLN A 816 -25.68 12.81 28.96
C GLN A 816 -25.55 11.28 28.97
N LEU A 817 -24.82 10.71 28.01
CA LEU A 817 -24.54 9.28 27.91
C LEU A 817 -23.33 8.83 28.73
N GLY A 818 -22.61 9.76 29.38
CA GLY A 818 -21.39 9.47 30.13
C GLY A 818 -20.15 9.25 29.24
N LEU A 819 -20.16 9.80 28.03
CA LEU A 819 -19.15 9.64 26.98
C LEU A 819 -18.39 10.95 26.69
#